data_AF-A0A0M4KCL0-F1
#
_entry.id   AF-A0A0M4KCL0-F1
#
_cell.length_a   1.000
_cell.length_b   1.000
_cell.length_c   1.000
_cell.angle_alpha   90.00
_cell.angle_beta   90.00
_cell.angle_gamma   90.00
#
_symmetry.space_group_name_H-M   'P 1'
#
loop_
_entity.id
_entity.type
_entity.pdbx_description
1 polymer ?
#
loop_
_entity_poly.entity_id
_entity_poly.type
_entity_poly.pdbx_seq_one_letter_code
_entity_poly.pdbx_strand_id
1 'polypeptide(L)'
;MENITVRGKYMKISLYSPVDGEIKNIQDCNDSMFADRMLGDGLVIIPNSNNFKGFFDNATVTMIFDTYHAYGFDIEGLQFLIHCGMDTIALNGTGFTTTLKVGDNVTKENNIFNVDLELLKQKKLSIETPIVFEINSLTDYKINDLKLGKVKQGDLICTIDYEFKEEKKEQDLKSITDPIEFFNMSNKYEKCAASINKFIGSSSNYNEVYNCMTRLRFSVKNKELVNVDEIKRLSLVKGTVWNGNELQVVIGQDVYKLKEEVIKLNNESLAIRASLGINNTKIPLARRFLAMFSAIMVKIIPIMVGVGLIQAIIAILMQTGVMPNIVFKLSENPGANDVLFKDASIGWIMLFAMGKTTTYFMGIMIAVSAANYFKLEGIMGVALGLILCCPLMFGDGGSMGLGNDFLLFDLGTIDTGNPMLDQITKIKVNAMNTKVFVIVAAIYTAKILDTHLKKVIPIALELMFRPFIVIIIVAPLSFFGYGIIWNFVETLFGSSMFYIGKIPLGIGVGIFVAMWQVAVIFGLHMMLGLISFLDLLSPTTGGQTVYGIAGSISVWSQVGALVGVILITQNAKLKKQGIGMLPAGLLGITEPILYGINLPKKRPLISGVCGAFIAGAFANILGVTQRAQSGIGVFEAIGFFSEPIYGGVGKLNPTLNGSFYLLSCSVAISTSILFSMMSYKERATEKTLLNKTINKLKLLTVLELNLSKPDSLKLKKDLNEITNILDKENLQFIKIIEKNIQAWLKYKVRLSTLLENEEITKEKILIKGKALISKKKFDLANLYMQKYNQIDNSQEINLLKSKIDQQYKLIDLEKLNKNISNIEKQIMSKLNELNFLKKDVIKDLEPIIFNNLNSVQIYYGLLENKVPKINLNEKIHELKKNKVTHKSQVSLNV
;
A
#
# COMPACT_ATOMS: atom_id res chain seq x y z
N MET A 1 -39.73 -1.95 48.07
CA MET A 1 -39.53 -3.38 48.38
C MET A 1 -39.10 -4.02 47.07
N GLU A 2 -37.90 -4.50 46.83
CA GLU A 2 -36.74 -4.89 47.66
C GLU A 2 -35.47 -4.53 46.88
N ASN A 3 -34.47 -3.95 47.55
CA ASN A 3 -33.13 -3.76 47.00
C ASN A 3 -32.43 -5.12 46.90
N ILE A 4 -32.25 -5.64 45.69
CA ILE A 4 -31.25 -6.69 45.44
C ILE A 4 -29.97 -5.98 45.00
N THR A 5 -29.18 -5.53 45.98
CA THR A 5 -27.75 -5.27 45.78
C THR A 5 -27.06 -6.61 45.56
N VAL A 6 -26.80 -6.95 44.30
CA VAL A 6 -25.85 -8.01 43.96
C VAL A 6 -24.46 -7.45 44.32
N ARG A 7 -23.92 -7.84 45.48
CA ARG A 7 -22.51 -7.61 45.80
C ARG A 7 -21.68 -8.33 44.74
N GLY A 8 -20.78 -7.61 44.06
CA GLY A 8 -19.79 -8.18 43.16
C GLY A 8 -19.03 -9.31 43.85
N LYS A 9 -18.86 -10.43 43.15
CA LYS A 9 -18.26 -11.64 43.69
C LYS A 9 -16.74 -11.46 43.69
N TYR A 10 -16.16 -11.15 44.84
CA TYR A 10 -14.70 -11.18 45.03
C TYR A 10 -14.17 -12.58 44.68
N MET A 11 -13.19 -12.65 43.79
CA MET A 11 -12.45 -13.87 43.49
C MET A 11 -11.22 -13.95 44.41
N LYS A 12 -10.81 -15.17 44.77
CA LYS A 12 -9.75 -15.41 45.75
C LYS A 12 -8.70 -16.35 45.18
N ILE A 13 -7.44 -15.91 45.15
CA ILE A 13 -6.28 -16.71 44.72
C ILE A 13 -5.36 -16.96 45.92
N SER A 14 -4.86 -18.20 46.04
CA SER A 14 -3.84 -18.58 47.02
C SER A 14 -2.46 -18.59 46.37
N LEU A 15 -1.50 -17.92 47.00
CA LEU A 15 -0.09 -17.85 46.55
C LEU A 15 0.80 -18.67 47.48
N TYR A 16 1.60 -19.57 46.91
CA TYR A 16 2.56 -20.42 47.63
C TYR A 16 4.00 -20.03 47.31
N SER A 17 4.98 -20.40 48.16
CA SER A 17 6.37 -20.09 47.88
C SER A 17 6.93 -20.95 46.75
N PRO A 18 7.42 -20.36 45.65
CA PRO A 18 8.01 -21.14 44.55
C PRO A 18 9.37 -21.72 44.92
N VAL A 19 10.02 -21.22 45.98
CA VAL A 19 11.40 -21.54 46.36
C VAL A 19 11.60 -21.39 47.87
N ASP A 20 12.64 -22.01 48.43
CA ASP A 20 13.07 -21.70 49.80
C ASP A 20 13.73 -20.32 49.81
N GLY A 21 13.38 -19.46 50.75
CA GLY A 21 13.85 -18.09 50.70
C GLY A 21 13.35 -17.20 51.82
N GLU A 22 13.52 -15.90 51.61
CA GLU A 22 13.00 -14.84 52.48
C GLU A 22 12.08 -13.91 51.68
N ILE A 23 10.88 -13.64 52.22
CA ILE A 23 9.89 -12.77 51.59
C ILE A 23 9.96 -11.37 52.21
N LYS A 24 9.98 -10.36 51.36
CA LYS A 24 9.85 -8.94 51.72
C LYS A 24 8.66 -8.31 51.02
N ASN A 25 8.29 -7.11 51.46
CA ASN A 25 7.30 -6.31 50.77
C ASN A 25 7.81 -5.93 49.37
N ILE A 26 6.92 -5.81 48.39
CA ILE A 26 7.33 -5.37 47.05
C ILE A 26 7.99 -3.98 47.08
N GLN A 27 7.60 -3.11 48.01
CA GLN A 27 8.20 -1.79 48.22
C GLN A 27 9.66 -1.84 48.67
N ASP A 28 10.10 -2.97 49.24
CA ASP A 28 11.48 -3.18 49.69
C ASP A 28 12.36 -3.80 48.58
N CYS A 29 11.84 -3.93 47.36
CA CYS A 29 12.58 -4.40 46.20
C CYS A 29 13.63 -3.36 45.79
N ASN A 30 14.84 -3.79 45.43
CA ASN A 30 15.89 -2.84 45.01
C ASN A 30 15.63 -2.18 43.65
N ASP A 31 14.74 -2.73 42.83
CA ASP A 31 14.37 -2.17 41.53
C ASP A 31 13.13 -1.27 41.66
N SER A 32 13.27 0.01 41.28
CA SER A 32 12.22 1.02 41.41
C SER A 32 10.96 0.70 40.61
N MET A 33 11.06 0.01 39.46
CA MET A 33 9.89 -0.34 38.65
C MET A 33 8.95 -1.31 39.39
N PHE A 34 9.53 -2.19 40.22
CA PHE A 34 8.78 -3.10 41.08
C PHE A 34 8.39 -2.43 42.40
N ALA A 35 9.30 -1.71 43.05
CA ALA A 35 9.04 -1.03 44.32
C ALA A 35 7.90 0.01 44.23
N ASP A 36 7.84 0.76 43.12
CA ASP A 36 6.79 1.74 42.84
C ASP A 36 5.51 1.12 42.25
N ARG A 37 5.44 -0.22 42.18
CA ARG A 37 4.30 -1.00 41.64
C ARG A 37 3.93 -0.66 40.20
N MET A 38 4.89 -0.16 39.40
CA MET A 38 4.63 0.20 38.00
C MET A 38 4.30 -1.00 37.11
N LEU A 39 4.82 -2.18 37.47
CA LEU A 39 4.60 -3.45 36.77
C LEU A 39 3.49 -4.33 37.40
N GLY A 40 2.83 -3.82 38.45
CA GLY A 40 1.85 -4.58 39.24
C GLY A 40 2.14 -4.51 40.74
N ASP A 41 1.23 -5.03 41.55
CA ASP A 41 1.44 -5.22 43.00
C ASP A 41 1.81 -6.68 43.30
N GLY A 42 2.40 -6.95 44.45
CA GLY A 42 2.83 -8.30 44.81
C GLY A 42 3.85 -8.35 45.94
N LEU A 43 4.91 -9.14 45.75
CA LEU A 43 5.95 -9.40 46.75
C LEU A 43 7.31 -9.69 46.11
N VAL A 44 8.38 -9.65 46.90
CA VAL A 44 9.72 -10.03 46.45
C VAL A 44 10.28 -11.16 47.31
N ILE A 45 10.88 -12.15 46.65
CA ILE A 45 11.52 -13.30 47.31
C ILE A 45 13.02 -13.24 47.07
N ILE A 46 13.79 -13.44 48.14
CA ILE A 46 15.24 -13.68 48.09
C ILE A 46 15.46 -15.20 48.17
N PRO A 47 15.80 -15.87 47.05
CA PRO A 47 15.91 -17.32 47.00
C PRO A 47 17.19 -17.82 47.67
N ASN A 48 17.07 -18.97 48.34
CA ASN A 48 18.18 -19.73 48.93
C ASN A 48 18.42 -21.07 48.21
N SER A 49 17.51 -21.49 47.32
CA SER A 49 17.64 -22.70 46.51
C SER A 49 17.44 -22.40 45.03
N ASN A 50 18.03 -23.25 44.18
CA ASN A 50 18.13 -23.00 42.74
C ASN A 50 16.86 -23.40 41.95
N ASN A 51 16.01 -24.26 42.50
CA ASN A 51 14.86 -24.84 41.78
C ASN A 51 13.55 -24.13 42.14
N PHE A 52 12.90 -23.49 41.17
CA PHE A 52 11.62 -22.80 41.33
C PHE A 52 10.47 -23.69 40.86
N LYS A 53 9.47 -23.88 41.72
CA LYS A 53 8.22 -24.61 41.44
C LYS A 53 7.03 -23.67 41.23
N GLY A 54 5.92 -24.25 40.74
CA GLY A 54 4.62 -23.59 40.70
C GLY A 54 4.26 -22.93 42.03
N PHE A 55 3.66 -21.75 41.98
CA PHE A 55 3.26 -20.98 43.16
C PHE A 55 1.74 -20.76 43.25
N PHE A 56 0.98 -21.59 42.54
CA PHE A 56 -0.47 -21.51 42.41
C PHE A 56 -1.12 -22.90 42.42
N ASP A 57 -2.43 -22.95 42.69
CA ASP A 57 -3.20 -24.21 42.61
C ASP A 57 -3.36 -24.69 41.16
N ASN A 58 -3.63 -23.77 40.22
CA ASN A 58 -3.67 -24.03 38.78
C ASN A 58 -3.41 -22.73 38.01
N ALA A 59 -2.49 -22.75 37.05
CA ALA A 59 -2.13 -21.59 36.23
C ALA A 59 -1.76 -22.00 34.81
N THR A 60 -2.09 -21.17 33.82
CA THR A 60 -1.65 -21.36 32.43
C THR A 60 -0.44 -20.48 32.14
N VAL A 61 0.63 -21.04 31.58
CA VAL A 61 1.81 -20.25 31.17
C VAL A 61 1.45 -19.39 29.96
N THR A 62 1.45 -18.07 30.12
CA THR A 62 1.14 -17.12 29.04
C THR A 62 2.38 -16.60 28.34
N MET A 63 3.52 -16.56 29.03
CA MET A 63 4.75 -15.96 28.51
C MET A 63 5.99 -16.62 29.12
N ILE A 64 7.01 -16.83 28.30
CA ILE A 64 8.37 -17.20 28.73
C ILE A 64 9.33 -16.29 27.98
N PHE A 65 10.20 -15.57 28.69
CA PHE A 65 11.20 -14.70 28.05
C PHE A 65 12.35 -15.52 27.46
N ASP A 66 12.94 -15.06 26.34
CA ASP A 66 13.98 -15.79 25.59
C ASP A 66 15.22 -16.14 26.41
N THR A 67 15.56 -15.32 27.41
CA THR A 67 16.69 -15.55 28.32
C THR A 67 16.29 -16.28 29.61
N TYR A 68 15.06 -16.80 29.70
CA TYR A 68 14.54 -17.62 30.81
C TYR A 68 14.61 -16.97 32.20
N HIS A 69 14.74 -15.65 32.26
CA HIS A 69 14.79 -14.88 33.49
C HIS A 69 13.40 -14.54 34.04
N ALA A 70 12.35 -14.56 33.21
CA ALA A 70 11.01 -14.17 33.62
C ALA A 70 9.93 -15.03 32.96
N TYR A 71 8.80 -15.20 33.67
CA TYR A 71 7.69 -16.07 33.28
C TYR A 71 6.35 -15.42 33.64
N GLY A 72 5.41 -15.44 32.69
CA GLY A 72 4.05 -14.94 32.85
C GLY A 72 3.03 -16.07 32.99
N PHE A 73 2.03 -15.87 33.85
CA PHE A 73 0.97 -16.83 34.15
C PHE A 73 -0.40 -16.16 34.13
N ASP A 74 -1.42 -16.86 33.64
CA ASP A 74 -2.84 -16.48 33.77
C ASP A 74 -3.53 -17.40 34.78
N ILE A 75 -4.25 -16.78 35.71
CA ILE A 75 -5.02 -17.46 36.75
C ILE A 75 -6.38 -16.81 36.83
N GLU A 76 -7.40 -17.53 36.38
CA GLU A 76 -8.78 -17.05 36.40
C GLU A 76 -8.93 -15.62 35.81
N GLY A 77 -8.13 -15.30 34.79
CA GLY A 77 -8.10 -14.01 34.11
C GLY A 77 -7.13 -12.96 34.68
N LEU A 78 -6.50 -13.21 35.83
CA LEU A 78 -5.50 -12.32 36.43
C LEU A 78 -4.08 -12.71 35.99
N GLN A 79 -3.34 -11.78 35.39
CA GLN A 79 -1.98 -12.03 34.90
C GLN A 79 -0.95 -11.83 36.01
N PHE A 80 -0.08 -12.81 36.20
CA PHE A 80 1.07 -12.80 37.11
C PHE A 80 2.38 -12.84 36.33
N LEU A 81 3.42 -12.23 36.90
CA LEU A 81 4.79 -12.24 36.40
C LEU A 81 5.74 -12.58 37.55
N ILE A 82 6.63 -13.56 37.34
CA ILE A 82 7.82 -13.79 38.16
C ILE A 82 9.05 -13.38 37.36
N HIS A 83 9.94 -12.60 37.97
CA HIS A 83 11.19 -12.17 37.35
C HIS A 83 12.36 -12.54 38.27
N CYS A 84 13.24 -13.44 37.84
CA CYS A 84 14.31 -13.99 38.66
C CYS A 84 15.62 -13.21 38.50
N GLY A 85 15.97 -12.50 39.57
CA GLY A 85 17.14 -11.65 39.65
C GLY A 85 17.04 -10.39 38.80
N MET A 86 17.73 -9.31 39.20
CA MET A 86 17.74 -8.05 38.45
C MET A 86 18.92 -8.02 37.47
N ASP A 87 18.71 -7.39 36.31
CA ASP A 87 19.68 -7.31 35.21
C ASP A 87 20.16 -8.67 34.64
N THR A 88 19.45 -9.77 34.95
CA THR A 88 19.79 -11.14 34.51
C THR A 88 19.62 -11.38 33.02
N ILE A 89 18.95 -10.46 32.31
CA ILE A 89 18.92 -10.41 30.84
C ILE A 89 20.35 -10.35 30.26
N ALA A 90 21.29 -9.68 30.93
CA ALA A 90 22.68 -9.58 30.51
C ALA A 90 23.39 -10.94 30.40
N LEU A 91 22.84 -11.99 31.02
CA LEU A 91 23.37 -13.35 30.95
C LEU A 91 22.96 -14.10 29.68
N ASN A 92 22.07 -13.56 28.83
CA ASN A 92 21.61 -14.20 27.59
C ASN A 92 21.18 -15.68 27.79
N GLY A 93 20.52 -15.99 28.91
CA GLY A 93 20.06 -17.34 29.24
C GLY A 93 21.08 -18.26 29.92
N THR A 94 22.34 -17.82 30.07
CA THR A 94 23.37 -18.60 30.77
C THR A 94 23.04 -18.68 32.26
N GLY A 95 22.97 -19.90 32.81
CA GLY A 95 22.62 -20.12 34.23
C GLY A 95 21.13 -20.35 34.50
N PHE A 96 20.28 -20.33 33.46
CA PHE A 96 18.85 -20.64 33.57
C PHE A 96 18.50 -21.88 32.74
N THR A 97 17.65 -22.76 33.28
CA THR A 97 17.11 -23.92 32.55
C THR A 97 15.62 -24.09 32.84
N THR A 98 14.84 -24.45 31.82
CA THR A 98 13.40 -24.72 31.95
C THR A 98 12.96 -25.79 30.95
N THR A 99 11.92 -26.54 31.30
CA THR A 99 11.23 -27.49 30.41
C THR A 99 9.84 -27.01 30.00
N LEU A 100 9.38 -25.85 30.52
CA LEU A 100 8.04 -25.32 30.27
C LEU A 100 7.91 -24.70 28.87
N LYS A 101 6.69 -24.74 28.34
CA LYS A 101 6.28 -24.07 27.11
C LYS A 101 5.05 -23.19 27.36
N VAL A 102 4.92 -22.15 26.55
CA VAL A 102 3.72 -21.29 26.55
C VAL A 102 2.48 -22.16 26.23
N GLY A 103 1.46 -22.05 27.07
CA GLY A 103 0.23 -22.85 27.02
C GLY A 103 0.20 -24.06 27.95
N ASP A 104 1.31 -24.41 28.62
CA ASP A 104 1.32 -25.49 29.62
C ASP A 104 0.51 -25.08 30.87
N ASN A 105 -0.17 -26.06 31.49
CA ASN A 105 -0.80 -25.87 32.80
C ASN A 105 0.17 -26.29 33.92
N VAL A 106 0.31 -25.43 34.92
CA VAL A 106 1.28 -25.55 36.01
C VAL A 106 0.56 -25.50 37.35
N THR A 107 0.91 -26.43 38.23
CA THR A 107 0.48 -26.49 39.64
C THR A 107 1.70 -26.38 40.55
N LYS A 108 1.50 -26.25 41.86
CA LYS A 108 2.59 -26.18 42.86
C LYS A 108 3.59 -27.34 42.85
N GLU A 109 3.25 -28.47 42.23
CA GLU A 109 4.15 -29.63 42.13
C GLU A 109 5.08 -29.57 40.91
N ASN A 110 4.77 -28.74 39.91
CA ASN A 110 5.54 -28.66 38.67
C ASN A 110 6.76 -27.75 38.84
N ASN A 111 7.91 -28.15 38.25
CA ASN A 111 9.08 -27.28 38.16
C ASN A 111 8.85 -26.21 37.07
N ILE A 112 9.13 -24.95 37.39
CA ILE A 112 9.05 -23.84 36.45
C ILE A 112 10.40 -23.63 35.76
N PHE A 113 11.44 -23.34 36.54
CA PHE A 113 12.79 -23.11 36.06
C PHE A 113 13.81 -23.39 37.16
N ASN A 114 15.06 -23.58 36.77
CA ASN A 114 16.20 -23.72 37.67
C ASN A 114 17.23 -22.63 37.33
N VAL A 115 17.77 -21.97 38.35
CA VAL A 115 18.70 -20.84 38.25
C VAL A 115 19.97 -21.09 39.07
N ASP A 116 21.13 -20.80 38.50
CA ASP A 116 22.41 -20.84 39.19
C ASP A 116 22.63 -19.58 40.04
N LEU A 117 22.25 -19.65 41.32
CA LEU A 117 22.38 -18.52 42.25
C LEU A 117 23.85 -18.19 42.57
N GLU A 118 24.79 -19.14 42.46
CA GLU A 118 26.21 -18.86 42.67
C GLU A 118 26.78 -18.04 41.52
N LEU A 119 26.38 -18.37 40.29
CA LEU A 119 26.74 -17.58 39.11
C LEU A 119 26.23 -16.13 39.21
N LEU A 120 24.99 -15.93 39.68
CA LEU A 120 24.43 -14.59 39.90
C LEU A 120 25.25 -13.79 40.92
N LYS A 121 25.61 -14.42 42.04
CA LYS A 121 26.47 -13.80 43.08
C LYS A 121 27.87 -13.47 42.55
N GLN A 122 28.49 -14.38 41.78
CA GLN A 122 29.80 -14.14 41.16
C GLN A 122 29.77 -12.95 40.18
N LYS A 123 28.67 -12.79 39.45
CA LYS A 123 28.46 -11.68 38.50
C LYS A 123 27.96 -10.40 39.16
N LYS A 124 27.82 -10.37 40.50
CA LYS A 124 27.29 -9.24 41.29
C LYS A 124 25.88 -8.81 40.84
N LEU A 125 25.08 -9.75 40.35
CA LEU A 125 23.68 -9.51 39.99
C LEU A 125 22.78 -9.78 41.21
N SER A 126 21.70 -9.02 41.33
CA SER A 126 20.72 -9.24 42.41
C SER A 126 20.02 -10.57 42.21
N ILE A 127 19.79 -11.30 43.30
CA ILE A 127 18.99 -12.53 43.31
C ILE A 127 17.52 -12.27 43.69
N GLU A 128 17.16 -11.03 43.99
CA GLU A 128 15.78 -10.65 44.30
C GLU A 128 14.86 -11.02 43.14
N THR A 129 13.81 -11.75 43.48
CA THR A 129 12.88 -12.34 42.52
C THR A 129 11.47 -11.82 42.82
N PRO A 130 11.06 -10.69 42.22
CA PRO A 130 9.70 -10.19 42.38
C PRO A 130 8.67 -11.09 41.71
N ILE A 131 7.52 -11.20 42.38
CA ILE A 131 6.30 -11.85 41.90
C ILE A 131 5.19 -10.80 41.97
N VAL A 132 4.68 -10.38 40.81
CA VAL A 132 3.68 -9.30 40.71
C VAL A 132 2.48 -9.72 39.87
N PHE A 133 1.34 -9.05 40.05
CA PHE A 133 0.13 -9.23 39.24
C PHE A 133 -0.42 -7.89 38.73
N GLU A 134 -1.10 -7.95 37.58
CA GLU A 134 -1.66 -6.75 36.95
C GLU A 134 -2.82 -6.17 37.75
N ILE A 135 -2.69 -4.91 38.19
CA ILE A 135 -3.72 -4.21 38.97
C ILE A 135 -4.63 -3.29 38.14
N ASN A 136 -4.25 -2.99 36.89
CA ASN A 136 -4.95 -2.00 36.06
C ASN A 136 -6.36 -2.44 35.62
N SER A 137 -6.59 -3.75 35.53
CA SER A 137 -7.87 -4.37 35.18
C SER A 137 -8.79 -4.55 36.40
N LEU A 138 -8.32 -4.24 37.62
CA LEU A 138 -9.03 -4.49 38.87
C LEU A 138 -9.72 -3.21 39.40
N THR A 139 -10.95 -3.34 39.87
CA THR A 139 -11.71 -2.27 40.56
C THR A 139 -11.23 -2.11 42.00
N ASP A 140 -11.01 -3.24 42.68
CA ASP A 140 -10.47 -3.32 44.03
C ASP A 140 -9.66 -4.62 44.18
N TYR A 141 -8.65 -4.61 45.03
CA TYR A 141 -7.87 -5.80 45.39
C TYR A 141 -7.26 -5.67 46.78
N LYS A 142 -7.07 -6.82 47.44
CA LYS A 142 -6.46 -6.89 48.76
C LYS A 142 -5.57 -8.12 48.89
N ILE A 143 -4.32 -7.91 49.26
CA ILE A 143 -3.39 -8.98 49.66
C ILE A 143 -3.59 -9.22 51.16
N ASN A 144 -4.10 -10.40 51.51
CA ASN A 144 -4.34 -10.82 52.89
C ASN A 144 -3.23 -11.76 53.39
N ASP A 145 -2.91 -11.64 54.67
CA ASP A 145 -2.05 -12.56 55.42
C ASP A 145 -0.65 -12.76 54.82
N LEU A 146 -0.03 -11.69 54.27
CA LEU A 146 1.32 -11.76 53.69
C LEU A 146 2.37 -12.18 54.75
N LYS A 147 2.88 -13.40 54.62
CA LYS A 147 3.93 -13.95 55.46
C LYS A 147 5.30 -13.35 55.08
N LEU A 148 5.82 -12.46 55.92
CA LEU A 148 7.16 -11.88 55.78
C LEU A 148 8.22 -12.75 56.49
N GLY A 149 9.44 -12.75 55.97
CA GLY A 149 10.57 -13.51 56.54
C GLY A 149 10.78 -14.88 55.89
N LYS A 150 11.38 -15.82 56.64
CA LYS A 150 11.80 -17.13 56.09
C LYS A 150 10.62 -18.04 55.74
N VAL A 151 10.64 -18.56 54.51
CA VAL A 151 9.64 -19.50 53.98
C VAL A 151 10.30 -20.72 53.37
N LYS A 152 9.57 -21.84 53.38
CA LYS A 152 9.95 -23.05 52.62
C LYS A 152 9.15 -23.14 51.33
N GLN A 153 9.73 -23.75 50.30
CA GLN A 153 9.03 -24.04 49.04
C GLN A 153 7.72 -24.79 49.31
N GLY A 154 6.61 -24.30 48.76
CA GLY A 154 5.26 -24.83 48.97
C GLY A 154 4.49 -24.25 50.16
N ASP A 155 5.10 -23.43 51.02
CA ASP A 155 4.39 -22.71 52.08
C ASP A 155 3.35 -21.75 51.49
N LEU A 156 2.14 -21.66 52.06
CA LEU A 156 1.18 -20.61 51.73
C LEU A 156 1.72 -19.25 52.22
N ILE A 157 1.87 -18.31 51.29
CA ILE A 157 2.46 -16.98 51.54
C ILE A 157 1.39 -15.94 51.81
N CYS A 158 0.38 -15.86 50.95
CA CYS A 158 -0.70 -14.89 51.05
C CYS A 158 -1.91 -15.35 50.24
N THR A 159 -3.04 -14.66 50.43
CA THR A 159 -4.20 -14.79 49.55
C THR A 159 -4.59 -13.44 48.97
N ILE A 160 -4.96 -13.41 47.70
CA ILE A 160 -5.35 -12.19 46.99
C ILE A 160 -6.85 -12.25 46.73
N ASP A 161 -7.58 -11.32 47.33
CA ASP A 161 -8.98 -11.07 46.99
C ASP A 161 -9.03 -9.95 45.95
N TYR A 162 -9.75 -10.13 44.84
CA TYR A 162 -9.82 -9.13 43.76
C TYR A 162 -11.17 -9.08 43.06
N GLU A 163 -11.46 -7.93 42.46
CA GLU A 163 -12.65 -7.66 41.64
C GLU A 163 -12.23 -7.03 40.31
N PHE A 164 -12.67 -7.59 39.17
CA PHE A 164 -12.43 -6.99 37.86
C PHE A 164 -13.31 -5.75 37.65
N LYS A 165 -12.75 -4.74 36.97
CA LYS A 165 -13.55 -3.62 36.47
C LYS A 165 -14.66 -4.16 35.57
N GLU A 166 -15.92 -3.89 35.90
CA GLU A 166 -17.00 -4.11 34.94
C GLU A 166 -16.67 -3.38 33.64
N GLU A 167 -16.70 -4.09 32.51
CA GLU A 167 -16.62 -3.46 31.20
C GLU A 167 -17.74 -2.43 31.11
N LYS A 168 -17.39 -1.15 31.27
CA LYS A 168 -18.28 -0.06 30.89
C LYS A 168 -18.58 -0.25 29.40
N LYS A 169 -19.78 -0.73 29.10
CA LYS A 169 -20.47 -0.39 27.85
C LYS A 169 -20.26 1.11 27.63
N GLU A 170 -19.86 1.43 26.40
CA GLU A 170 -19.71 2.77 25.84
C GLU A 170 -20.47 3.83 26.65
N GLN A 171 -19.79 4.91 27.05
CA GLN A 171 -20.53 6.14 27.32
C GLN A 171 -21.24 6.52 26.01
N ASP A 172 -22.51 6.13 25.94
CA ASP A 172 -23.36 6.32 24.78
C ASP A 172 -23.50 7.83 24.57
N LEU A 173 -23.09 8.34 23.41
CA LEU A 173 -23.27 9.75 23.05
C LEU A 173 -24.75 10.18 23.17
N LYS A 174 -25.67 9.21 23.14
CA LYS A 174 -27.11 9.38 23.42
C LYS A 174 -27.44 9.83 24.86
N SER A 175 -26.52 9.69 25.81
CA SER A 175 -26.71 10.06 27.23
C SER A 175 -26.39 11.53 27.54
N ILE A 176 -25.75 12.24 26.61
CA ILE A 176 -25.40 13.66 26.77
C ILE A 176 -26.58 14.51 26.33
N THR A 177 -27.09 15.33 27.25
CA THR A 177 -28.26 16.20 27.02
C THR A 177 -27.90 17.64 26.69
N ASP A 178 -26.66 18.07 26.98
CA ASP A 178 -26.17 19.41 26.65
C ASP A 178 -25.50 19.43 25.26
N PRO A 179 -26.02 20.22 24.29
CA PRO A 179 -25.41 20.38 22.97
C PRO A 179 -23.98 20.92 23.00
N ILE A 180 -23.61 21.75 23.99
CA ILE A 180 -22.25 22.31 24.07
C ILE A 180 -21.26 21.21 24.41
N GLU A 181 -21.54 20.41 25.45
CA GLU A 181 -20.75 19.23 25.81
C GLU A 181 -20.70 18.19 24.68
N PHE A 182 -21.85 17.90 24.06
CA PHE A 182 -21.98 16.93 22.97
C PHE A 182 -21.09 17.25 21.75
N PHE A 183 -21.06 18.52 21.31
CA PHE A 183 -20.27 18.93 20.14
C PHE A 183 -18.82 19.29 20.49
N ASN A 184 -18.47 19.51 21.76
CA ASN A 184 -17.09 19.81 22.18
C ASN A 184 -16.22 18.57 22.42
N MET A 185 -16.75 17.34 22.37
CA MET A 185 -15.93 16.14 22.54
C MET A 185 -14.98 15.83 21.37
N SER A 186 -13.85 15.19 21.73
CA SER A 186 -12.79 14.65 20.87
C SER A 186 -13.34 13.67 19.82
N ASN A 187 -12.92 13.81 18.56
CA ASN A 187 -13.39 12.98 17.45
C ASN A 187 -12.95 11.50 17.62
N LYS A 188 -13.66 10.54 17.02
CA LYS A 188 -13.34 9.11 17.08
C LYS A 188 -11.89 8.77 16.65
N TYR A 189 -11.33 9.56 15.74
CA TYR A 189 -9.95 9.41 15.28
C TYR A 189 -8.94 9.81 16.35
N GLU A 190 -9.26 10.79 17.19
CA GLU A 190 -8.43 11.25 18.30
C GLU A 190 -8.36 10.19 19.41
N LYS A 191 -9.53 9.62 19.77
CA LYS A 191 -9.63 8.50 20.71
C LYS A 191 -8.89 7.26 20.20
N CYS A 192 -9.09 6.91 18.93
CA CYS A 192 -8.41 5.76 18.33
C CYS A 192 -6.91 5.98 18.16
N ALA A 193 -6.48 7.20 17.82
CA ALA A 193 -5.07 7.57 17.75
C ALA A 193 -4.38 7.40 19.10
N ALA A 194 -5.02 7.85 20.18
CA ALA A 194 -4.52 7.68 21.55
C ALA A 194 -4.40 6.20 21.93
N SER A 195 -5.43 5.39 21.66
CA SER A 195 -5.40 3.95 21.93
C SER A 195 -4.36 3.21 21.10
N ILE A 196 -4.23 3.50 19.81
CA ILE A 196 -3.19 2.90 18.96
C ILE A 196 -1.80 3.30 19.46
N ASN A 197 -1.59 4.56 19.83
CA ASN A 197 -0.33 5.01 20.41
C ASN A 197 0.00 4.25 21.69
N LYS A 198 -0.98 4.04 22.57
CA LYS A 198 -0.78 3.25 23.79
C LYS A 198 -0.39 1.81 23.48
N PHE A 199 -1.18 1.12 22.65
CA PHE A 199 -1.00 -0.31 22.38
C PHE A 199 0.20 -0.64 21.51
N ILE A 200 0.78 0.35 20.83
CA ILE A 200 2.01 0.14 20.06
C ILE A 200 3.28 0.44 20.86
N GLY A 201 3.16 0.73 22.16
CA GLY A 201 4.31 1.05 23.03
C GLY A 201 4.68 2.53 23.05
N SER A 202 3.71 3.42 22.86
CA SER A 202 3.86 4.89 22.78
C SER A 202 4.70 5.38 21.60
N SER A 203 4.87 6.71 21.48
CA SER A 203 5.73 7.32 20.45
C SER A 203 7.18 6.84 20.55
N SER A 204 7.62 6.31 21.69
CA SER A 204 8.98 5.81 21.89
C SER A 204 9.28 4.52 21.11
N ASN A 205 8.27 3.66 20.86
CA ASN A 205 8.42 2.32 20.29
C ASN A 205 8.23 2.21 18.76
N TYR A 206 8.06 3.31 18.02
CA TYR A 206 8.05 3.26 16.55
C TYR A 206 8.73 4.47 15.90
N ASN A 207 9.49 4.24 14.85
CA ASN A 207 10.33 5.23 14.18
C ASN A 207 9.54 6.24 13.33
N GLU A 208 8.48 5.78 12.69
CA GLU A 208 7.71 6.57 11.74
C GLU A 208 6.26 6.10 11.76
N VAL A 209 5.33 7.03 11.62
CA VAL A 209 3.91 6.76 11.37
C VAL A 209 3.50 7.42 10.05
N TYR A 210 3.02 6.63 9.10
CA TYR A 210 2.59 7.12 7.79
C TYR A 210 1.42 6.29 7.26
N ASN A 211 0.76 6.72 6.20
CA ASN A 211 -0.39 5.99 5.65
C ASN A 211 -0.28 5.79 4.12
N CYS A 212 -0.77 4.63 3.65
CA CYS A 212 -1.17 4.46 2.25
C CYS A 212 -2.66 4.80 2.08
N MET A 213 -3.28 4.43 0.96
CA MET A 213 -4.73 4.65 0.74
C MET A 213 -5.63 3.99 1.81
N THR A 214 -5.22 2.87 2.40
CA THR A 214 -6.10 2.10 3.31
C THR A 214 -5.47 1.65 4.62
N ARG A 215 -4.20 1.96 4.88
CA ARG A 215 -3.45 1.39 6.02
C ARG A 215 -2.56 2.42 6.68
N LEU A 216 -2.66 2.53 7.98
CA LEU A 216 -1.78 3.29 8.86
C LEU A 216 -0.60 2.38 9.19
N ARG A 217 0.62 2.88 9.04
CA ARG A 217 1.83 2.08 9.08
C ARG A 217 2.75 2.65 10.13
N PHE A 218 3.19 1.78 11.02
CA PHE A 218 4.14 2.09 12.05
C PHE A 218 5.40 1.29 11.81
N SER A 219 6.54 1.95 11.69
CA SER A 219 7.83 1.27 11.71
C SER A 219 8.22 1.00 13.16
N VAL A 220 7.85 -0.15 13.71
CA VAL A 220 8.00 -0.49 15.12
C VAL A 220 9.45 -0.87 15.45
N LYS A 221 9.96 -0.40 16.59
CA LYS A 221 11.30 -0.71 17.11
C LYS A 221 11.34 -2.07 17.81
N ASN A 222 10.50 -2.27 18.82
CA ASN A 222 10.35 -3.54 19.53
C ASN A 222 8.91 -4.06 19.33
N LYS A 223 8.78 -5.23 18.72
CA LYS A 223 7.49 -5.85 18.45
C LYS A 223 6.80 -6.37 19.71
N GLU A 224 7.56 -6.70 20.74
CA GLU A 224 7.03 -7.27 22.00
C GLU A 224 6.23 -6.25 22.80
N LEU A 225 6.56 -4.96 22.65
CA LEU A 225 5.81 -3.86 23.23
C LEU A 225 4.53 -3.52 22.45
N VAL A 226 4.24 -4.22 21.35
CA VAL A 226 3.03 -4.01 20.56
C VAL A 226 1.98 -5.04 20.92
N ASN A 227 0.91 -4.57 21.55
CA ASN A 227 -0.28 -5.36 21.78
C ASN A 227 -1.16 -5.37 20.51
N VAL A 228 -0.81 -6.28 19.59
CA VAL A 228 -1.45 -6.39 18.27
C VAL A 228 -2.93 -6.78 18.39
N ASP A 229 -3.30 -7.58 19.39
CA ASP A 229 -4.66 -8.07 19.54
C ASP A 229 -5.59 -7.00 20.10
N GLU A 230 -5.10 -6.15 21.01
CA GLU A 230 -5.82 -4.94 21.43
C GLU A 230 -5.99 -3.94 20.27
N ILE A 231 -4.97 -3.79 19.41
CA ILE A 231 -5.10 -2.96 18.20
C ILE A 231 -6.18 -3.52 17.26
N LYS A 232 -6.30 -4.85 17.11
CA LYS A 232 -7.35 -5.47 16.27
C LYS A 232 -8.76 -5.30 16.86
N ARG A 233 -8.90 -5.12 18.17
CA ARG A 233 -10.19 -4.92 18.87
C ARG A 233 -10.74 -3.50 18.71
N LEU A 234 -9.91 -2.53 18.31
CA LEU A 234 -10.34 -1.16 18.05
C LEU A 234 -11.30 -1.08 16.87
N SER A 235 -12.41 -0.37 17.05
CA SER A 235 -13.53 -0.29 16.09
C SER A 235 -13.15 0.25 14.70
N LEU A 236 -12.11 1.10 14.59
CA LEU A 236 -11.59 1.61 13.33
C LEU A 236 -10.59 0.67 12.63
N VAL A 237 -10.12 -0.37 13.32
CA VAL A 237 -9.10 -1.30 12.82
C VAL A 237 -9.76 -2.51 12.18
N LYS A 238 -9.64 -2.61 10.85
CA LYS A 238 -10.16 -3.70 10.02
C LYS A 238 -9.21 -4.90 9.95
N GLY A 239 -8.02 -4.78 10.56
CA GLY A 239 -7.00 -5.82 10.65
C GLY A 239 -5.61 -5.23 10.81
N THR A 240 -4.62 -6.07 11.11
CA THR A 240 -3.21 -5.68 11.19
C THR A 240 -2.38 -6.64 10.35
N VAL A 241 -1.32 -6.14 9.71
CA VAL A 241 -0.39 -6.94 8.90
C VAL A 241 1.03 -6.51 9.23
N TRP A 242 1.91 -7.47 9.50
CA TRP A 242 3.32 -7.18 9.69
C TRP A 242 4.08 -7.28 8.36
N ASN A 243 5.02 -6.37 8.14
CA ASN A 243 5.94 -6.43 7.00
C ASN A 243 7.34 -6.08 7.48
N GLY A 244 8.10 -7.10 7.89
CA GLY A 244 9.35 -6.89 8.63
C GLY A 244 9.04 -6.25 9.99
N ASN A 245 9.65 -5.11 10.28
CA ASN A 245 9.40 -4.32 11.51
C ASN A 245 8.26 -3.30 11.34
N GLU A 246 7.54 -3.32 10.23
CA GLU A 246 6.42 -2.42 10.00
C GLU A 246 5.09 -3.08 10.35
N LEU A 247 4.37 -2.52 11.32
CA LEU A 247 2.98 -2.85 11.61
C LEU A 247 2.06 -2.01 10.72
N GLN A 248 1.30 -2.66 9.85
CA GLN A 248 0.27 -2.03 9.03
C GLN A 248 -1.10 -2.27 9.66
N VAL A 249 -1.63 -1.24 10.30
CA VAL A 249 -3.00 -1.20 10.81
C VAL A 249 -3.94 -0.82 9.66
N VAL A 250 -4.81 -1.74 9.26
CA VAL A 250 -5.74 -1.58 8.15
C VAL A 250 -6.95 -0.79 8.65
N ILE A 251 -7.19 0.40 8.11
CA ILE A 251 -8.28 1.31 8.55
C ILE A 251 -9.33 1.49 7.43
N GLY A 252 -8.89 1.75 6.20
CA GLY A 252 -9.76 2.16 5.09
C GLY A 252 -9.41 3.55 4.56
N GLN A 253 -10.31 4.15 3.77
CA GLN A 253 -10.01 5.40 3.04
C GLN A 253 -9.74 6.60 3.99
N ASP A 254 -10.25 6.54 5.22
CA ASP A 254 -10.12 7.58 6.25
C ASP A 254 -8.79 7.55 7.00
N VAL A 255 -7.86 6.69 6.61
CA VAL A 255 -6.59 6.48 7.32
C VAL A 255 -5.75 7.76 7.47
N TYR A 256 -5.90 8.73 6.56
CA TYR A 256 -5.20 10.01 6.67
C TYR A 256 -5.67 10.82 7.90
N LYS A 257 -6.96 10.78 8.25
CA LYS A 257 -7.52 11.45 9.42
C LYS A 257 -6.94 10.88 10.72
N LEU A 258 -6.84 9.56 10.81
CA LEU A 258 -6.25 8.88 11.97
C LEU A 258 -4.75 9.18 12.12
N LYS A 259 -4.01 9.23 11.00
CA LYS A 259 -2.60 9.60 10.98
C LYS A 259 -2.37 11.01 11.53
N GLU A 260 -3.19 11.98 11.12
CA GLU A 260 -3.08 13.37 11.58
C GLU A 260 -3.26 13.49 13.09
N GLU A 261 -4.21 12.77 13.67
CA GLU A 261 -4.41 12.73 15.13
C GLU A 261 -3.26 12.01 15.86
N VAL A 262 -2.72 10.90 15.31
CA VAL A 262 -1.52 10.25 15.87
C VAL A 262 -0.30 11.17 15.84
N ILE A 263 -0.12 11.93 14.75
CA ILE A 263 1.00 12.87 14.61
C ILE A 263 0.84 14.07 15.57
N LYS A 264 -0.37 14.60 15.74
CA LYS A 264 -0.65 15.66 16.73
C LYS A 264 -0.25 15.23 18.14
N LEU A 265 -0.53 13.98 18.53
CA LEU A 265 -0.14 13.42 19.83
C LEU A 265 1.38 13.23 20.00
N ASN A 266 2.16 13.20 18.92
CA ASN A 266 3.59 12.88 18.95
C ASN A 266 4.52 14.09 18.81
N ASN A 267 3.98 15.28 18.51
CA ASN A 267 4.78 16.48 18.22
C ASN A 267 5.58 17.04 19.43
N GLU A 268 5.51 16.42 20.61
CA GLU A 268 6.40 16.72 21.75
C GLU A 268 7.70 15.90 21.78
N SER A 269 7.93 14.94 20.87
CA SER A 269 9.00 13.93 21.04
C SER A 269 9.78 13.54 19.78
N LEU A 270 10.17 14.54 18.97
CA LEU A 270 10.83 14.37 17.66
C LEU A 270 12.22 15.04 17.60
N ALA A 271 13.21 14.51 18.32
CA ALA A 271 14.62 14.93 18.17
C ALA A 271 15.64 13.79 17.98
N ILE A 272 15.29 12.51 18.13
CA ILE A 272 16.30 11.43 18.29
C ILE A 272 16.04 10.24 17.36
N ARG A 273 15.88 10.43 16.04
CA ARG A 273 15.61 9.30 15.11
C ARG A 273 16.25 9.44 13.73
N ALA A 274 17.55 9.72 13.72
CA ALA A 274 18.40 9.64 12.53
C ALA A 274 19.42 8.49 12.64
N SER A 275 18.99 7.26 12.94
CA SER A 275 19.85 6.09 12.79
C SER A 275 19.04 4.80 12.70
N LEU A 276 19.57 3.83 11.94
CA LEU A 276 19.21 2.40 11.89
C LEU A 276 18.18 1.99 10.82
N GLY A 277 18.66 1.87 9.58
CA GLY A 277 17.99 1.16 8.49
C GLY A 277 18.54 -0.26 8.26
N ILE A 278 17.67 -1.21 7.90
CA ILE A 278 18.02 -2.55 7.38
C ILE A 278 17.03 -3.01 6.28
N ASN A 279 17.56 -3.77 5.31
CA ASN A 279 17.07 -4.03 3.94
C ASN A 279 16.20 -5.29 3.73
N ASN A 280 15.41 -5.25 2.65
CA ASN A 280 14.48 -6.26 2.15
C ASN A 280 15.01 -7.07 0.93
N THR A 281 14.38 -8.23 0.70
CA THR A 281 14.74 -9.24 -0.31
C THR A 281 14.61 -8.80 -1.79
N LYS A 282 15.62 -9.18 -2.59
CA LYS A 282 15.60 -9.78 -3.94
C LYS A 282 14.39 -9.70 -4.92
N ILE A 283 13.54 -8.66 -4.98
CA ILE A 283 12.47 -8.56 -6.03
C ILE A 283 13.08 -8.42 -7.45
N PRO A 284 12.51 -8.98 -8.53
CA PRO A 284 13.00 -8.78 -9.91
C PRO A 284 13.02 -7.29 -10.34
N LEU A 285 14.04 -6.88 -11.10
CA LEU A 285 14.29 -5.47 -11.45
C LEU A 285 13.09 -4.75 -12.08
N ALA A 286 12.43 -5.37 -13.06
CA ALA A 286 11.25 -4.78 -13.71
C ALA A 286 10.07 -4.60 -12.74
N ARG A 287 9.91 -5.52 -11.77
CA ARG A 287 8.88 -5.43 -10.75
C ARG A 287 9.22 -4.37 -9.69
N ARG A 288 10.50 -4.22 -9.34
CA ARG A 288 10.98 -3.12 -8.49
C ARG A 288 10.74 -1.77 -9.13
N PHE A 289 11.07 -1.65 -10.42
CA PHE A 289 10.87 -0.44 -11.19
C PHE A 289 9.39 -0.06 -11.27
N LEU A 290 8.52 -1.00 -11.65
CA LEU A 290 7.06 -0.76 -11.67
C LEU A 290 6.51 -0.40 -10.28
N ALA A 291 6.98 -1.07 -9.22
CA ALA A 291 6.57 -0.77 -7.85
C ALA A 291 7.05 0.61 -7.37
N MET A 292 8.30 0.98 -7.67
CA MET A 292 8.86 2.31 -7.40
C MET A 292 8.03 3.38 -8.12
N PHE A 293 7.85 3.22 -9.42
CA PHE A 293 7.12 4.19 -10.23
C PHE A 293 5.68 4.34 -9.76
N SER A 294 4.97 3.23 -9.52
CA SER A 294 3.61 3.27 -8.96
C SER A 294 3.58 3.91 -7.57
N ALA A 295 4.57 3.67 -6.71
CA ALA A 295 4.62 4.29 -5.38
C ALA A 295 4.81 5.81 -5.45
N ILE A 296 5.60 6.30 -6.41
CA ILE A 296 5.80 7.74 -6.67
C ILE A 296 4.51 8.37 -7.21
N MET A 297 3.88 7.73 -8.19
CA MET A 297 2.66 8.25 -8.84
C MET A 297 1.44 8.21 -7.92
N VAL A 298 1.28 7.18 -7.08
CA VAL A 298 0.09 7.05 -6.22
C VAL A 298 -0.06 8.22 -5.23
N LYS A 299 1.04 8.83 -4.79
CA LYS A 299 1.00 9.98 -3.87
C LYS A 299 0.47 11.26 -4.52
N ILE A 300 0.60 11.40 -5.85
CA ILE A 300 0.15 12.59 -6.58
C ILE A 300 -1.29 12.48 -7.08
N ILE A 301 -1.87 11.26 -7.14
CA ILE A 301 -3.21 11.00 -7.67
C ILE A 301 -4.30 11.90 -7.06
N PRO A 302 -4.42 12.09 -5.72
CA PRO A 302 -5.49 12.92 -5.16
C PRO A 302 -5.45 14.37 -5.65
N ILE A 303 -4.24 14.94 -5.79
CA ILE A 303 -4.05 16.29 -6.30
C ILE A 303 -4.42 16.34 -7.78
N MET A 304 -3.99 15.36 -8.58
CA MET A 304 -4.34 15.27 -10.00
C MET A 304 -5.86 15.18 -10.22
N VAL A 305 -6.57 14.42 -9.38
CA VAL A 305 -8.04 14.35 -9.43
C VAL A 305 -8.64 15.71 -9.13
N GLY A 306 -8.24 16.37 -8.04
CA GLY A 306 -8.75 17.69 -7.69
C GLY A 306 -8.53 18.74 -8.78
N VAL A 307 -7.33 18.78 -9.35
CA VAL A 307 -6.98 19.68 -10.47
C VAL A 307 -7.77 19.34 -11.73
N GLY A 308 -7.90 18.05 -12.06
CA GLY A 308 -8.67 17.61 -13.21
C GLY A 308 -10.16 17.97 -13.10
N LEU A 309 -10.75 17.93 -11.90
CA LEU A 309 -12.11 18.42 -11.66
C LEU A 309 -12.23 19.93 -11.95
N ILE A 310 -11.24 20.72 -11.52
CA ILE A 310 -11.20 22.16 -11.80
C ILE A 310 -11.05 22.42 -13.30
N GLN A 311 -10.17 21.68 -13.99
CA GLN A 311 -10.04 21.75 -15.45
C GLN A 311 -11.32 21.37 -16.18
N ALA A 312 -12.06 20.38 -15.68
CA ALA A 312 -13.38 20.03 -16.22
C ALA A 312 -14.38 21.18 -16.06
N ILE A 313 -14.41 21.84 -14.89
CA ILE A 313 -15.25 23.03 -14.67
C ILE A 313 -14.85 24.17 -15.62
N ILE A 314 -13.56 24.48 -15.73
CA ILE A 314 -13.04 25.48 -16.67
C ILE A 314 -13.51 25.17 -18.08
N ALA A 315 -13.38 23.91 -18.51
CA ALA A 315 -13.80 23.50 -19.83
C ALA A 315 -15.30 23.68 -20.07
N ILE A 316 -16.16 23.35 -19.10
CA ILE A 316 -17.61 23.57 -19.19
C ILE A 316 -17.90 25.08 -19.33
N LEU A 317 -17.27 25.91 -18.51
CA LEU A 317 -17.49 27.35 -18.52
C LEU A 317 -17.00 27.99 -19.83
N MET A 318 -15.85 27.56 -20.34
CA MET A 318 -15.34 28.01 -21.64
C MET A 318 -16.26 27.58 -22.78
N GLN A 319 -16.73 26.34 -22.75
CA GLN A 319 -17.56 25.77 -23.80
C GLN A 319 -18.98 26.36 -23.83
N THR A 320 -19.52 26.74 -22.67
CA THR A 320 -20.83 27.42 -22.55
C THR A 320 -20.74 28.91 -22.87
N GLY A 321 -19.54 29.44 -23.15
CA GLY A 321 -19.31 30.86 -23.40
C GLY A 321 -19.34 31.75 -22.15
N VAL A 322 -19.43 31.15 -20.95
CA VAL A 322 -19.46 31.88 -19.68
C VAL A 322 -18.07 32.39 -19.30
N MET A 323 -17.03 31.59 -19.56
CA MET A 323 -15.64 31.94 -19.32
C MET A 323 -14.92 32.16 -20.67
N PRO A 324 -14.15 33.24 -20.85
CA PRO A 324 -13.33 33.39 -22.05
C PRO A 324 -12.17 32.38 -22.07
N ASN A 325 -11.65 32.08 -23.26
CA ASN A 325 -10.45 31.27 -23.40
C ASN A 325 -9.22 32.12 -23.08
N ILE A 326 -8.55 31.83 -21.95
CA ILE A 326 -7.40 32.62 -21.51
C ILE A 326 -6.13 32.16 -22.23
N VAL A 327 -5.47 33.08 -22.93
CA VAL A 327 -4.23 32.83 -23.68
C VAL A 327 -3.11 33.77 -23.22
N PHE A 328 -1.85 33.31 -23.26
CA PHE A 328 -0.70 34.14 -22.90
C PHE A 328 -0.19 34.99 -24.07
N LYS A 329 -0.52 34.60 -25.31
CA LYS A 329 -0.28 35.34 -26.55
C LYS A 329 -1.48 35.17 -27.48
N LEU A 330 -1.82 36.22 -28.22
CA LEU A 330 -2.80 36.14 -29.30
C LEU A 330 -2.15 35.41 -30.48
N SER A 331 -2.82 34.39 -31.00
CA SER A 331 -2.45 33.78 -32.28
C SER A 331 -2.76 34.73 -33.44
N GLU A 332 -2.16 34.49 -34.61
CA GLU A 332 -2.43 35.26 -35.84
C GLU A 332 -3.93 35.20 -36.24
N ASN A 333 -4.60 34.09 -35.90
CA ASN A 333 -6.05 33.94 -35.93
C ASN A 333 -6.54 33.62 -34.51
N PRO A 334 -6.91 34.62 -33.69
CA PRO A 334 -7.41 34.39 -32.34
C PRO A 334 -8.81 33.76 -32.39
N GLY A 335 -9.08 32.81 -31.49
CA GLY A 335 -10.41 32.25 -31.31
C GLY A 335 -11.41 33.34 -30.91
N ALA A 336 -12.68 33.17 -31.28
CA ALA A 336 -13.72 34.19 -31.08
C ALA A 336 -13.90 34.65 -29.61
N ASN A 337 -13.47 33.85 -28.63
CA ASN A 337 -13.53 34.13 -27.19
C ASN A 337 -12.15 34.18 -26.52
N ASP A 338 -11.06 34.33 -27.29
CA ASP A 338 -9.71 34.39 -26.74
C ASP A 338 -9.47 35.74 -26.04
N VAL A 339 -8.99 35.69 -24.80
CA VAL A 339 -8.65 36.87 -24.01
C VAL A 339 -7.22 36.69 -23.47
N LEU A 340 -6.40 37.72 -23.62
CA LEU A 340 -5.05 37.71 -23.07
C LEU A 340 -5.11 37.60 -21.54
N PHE A 341 -4.18 36.84 -20.95
CA PHE A 341 -4.11 36.64 -19.51
C PHE A 341 -4.13 37.94 -18.71
N LYS A 342 -3.46 38.99 -19.20
CA LYS A 342 -3.43 40.32 -18.57
C LYS A 342 -4.77 41.08 -18.62
N ASP A 343 -5.62 40.75 -19.60
CA ASP A 343 -6.87 41.45 -19.88
C ASP A 343 -8.09 40.66 -19.37
N ALA A 344 -7.88 39.43 -18.89
CA ALA A 344 -8.92 38.59 -18.30
C ALA A 344 -9.35 39.11 -16.91
N SER A 345 -10.61 38.87 -16.55
CA SER A 345 -11.10 39.23 -15.22
C SER A 345 -10.38 38.43 -14.13
N ILE A 346 -10.14 39.04 -12.97
CA ILE A 346 -9.37 38.42 -11.88
C ILE A 346 -9.97 37.08 -11.42
N GLY A 347 -11.31 36.95 -11.44
CA GLY A 347 -12.00 35.71 -11.10
C GLY A 347 -11.66 34.57 -12.07
N TRP A 348 -11.64 34.84 -13.38
CA TRP A 348 -11.25 33.86 -14.38
C TRP A 348 -9.77 33.52 -14.33
N ILE A 349 -8.91 34.51 -14.06
CA ILE A 349 -7.48 34.29 -13.86
C ILE A 349 -7.24 33.34 -12.68
N MET A 350 -7.89 33.57 -11.53
CA MET A 350 -7.74 32.69 -10.36
C MET A 350 -8.19 31.26 -10.67
N LEU A 351 -9.34 31.09 -11.32
CA LEU A 351 -9.83 29.77 -11.70
C LEU A 351 -8.88 29.08 -12.69
N PHE A 352 -8.43 29.80 -13.72
CA PHE A 352 -7.47 29.31 -14.70
C PHE A 352 -6.14 28.89 -14.06
N ALA A 353 -5.60 29.69 -13.13
CA ALA A 353 -4.40 29.36 -12.37
C ALA A 353 -4.59 28.09 -11.53
N MET A 354 -5.71 27.94 -10.81
CA MET A 354 -6.02 26.73 -10.04
C MET A 354 -6.03 25.47 -10.92
N GLY A 355 -6.57 25.58 -12.13
CA GLY A 355 -6.66 24.47 -13.07
C GLY A 355 -5.36 24.16 -13.81
N LYS A 356 -4.58 25.17 -14.24
CA LYS A 356 -3.46 24.98 -15.17
C LYS A 356 -2.09 24.90 -14.48
N THR A 357 -1.87 25.66 -13.42
CA THR A 357 -0.55 25.77 -12.74
C THR A 357 -0.07 24.41 -12.23
N THR A 358 -0.97 23.62 -11.65
CA THR A 358 -0.59 22.31 -11.08
C THR A 358 -0.16 21.31 -12.15
N THR A 359 -0.71 21.38 -13.35
CA THR A 359 -0.27 20.56 -14.49
C THR A 359 1.08 21.05 -15.02
N TYR A 360 1.28 22.37 -15.14
CA TYR A 360 2.56 22.94 -15.59
C TYR A 360 3.71 22.63 -14.65
N PHE A 361 3.48 22.55 -13.35
CA PHE A 361 4.54 22.28 -12.36
C PHE A 361 4.42 20.90 -11.71
N MET A 362 3.79 19.94 -12.40
CA MET A 362 3.60 18.57 -11.90
C MET A 362 4.92 17.89 -11.50
N GLY A 363 6.01 18.23 -12.20
CA GLY A 363 7.35 17.76 -11.87
C GLY A 363 7.82 18.04 -10.44
N ILE A 364 7.38 19.13 -9.81
CA ILE A 364 7.72 19.44 -8.42
C ILE A 364 7.10 18.39 -7.47
N MET A 365 5.84 18.05 -7.69
CA MET A 365 5.15 17.02 -6.89
C MET A 365 5.81 15.65 -7.06
N ILE A 366 6.24 15.34 -8.29
CA ILE A 366 7.00 14.11 -8.59
C ILE A 366 8.34 14.13 -7.84
N ALA A 367 9.05 15.25 -7.84
CA ALA A 367 10.34 15.39 -7.15
C ALA A 367 10.19 15.16 -5.64
N VAL A 368 9.18 15.76 -5.01
CA VAL A 368 8.87 15.55 -3.59
C VAL A 368 8.46 14.10 -3.31
N SER A 369 7.60 13.53 -4.15
CA SER A 369 7.16 12.14 -4.01
C SER A 369 8.33 11.15 -4.14
N ALA A 370 9.22 11.38 -5.11
CA ALA A 370 10.44 10.62 -5.33
C ALA A 370 11.45 10.80 -4.18
N ALA A 371 11.61 12.01 -3.64
CA ALA A 371 12.51 12.28 -2.51
C ALA A 371 12.04 11.49 -1.28
N ASN A 372 10.73 11.54 -1.00
CA ASN A 372 10.12 10.74 0.06
C ASN A 372 10.30 9.22 -0.19
N TYR A 373 10.21 8.75 -1.44
CA TYR A 373 10.40 7.34 -1.75
C TYR A 373 11.87 6.89 -1.55
N PHE A 374 12.83 7.69 -2.02
CA PHE A 374 14.27 7.39 -1.91
C PHE A 374 14.87 7.80 -0.55
N LYS A 375 14.06 8.35 0.36
CA LYS A 375 14.49 8.86 1.67
C LYS A 375 15.55 9.98 1.55
N LEU A 376 15.38 10.85 0.56
CA LEU A 376 16.06 12.14 0.49
C LEU A 376 15.21 13.17 1.27
N GLU A 377 15.85 14.17 1.86
CA GLU A 377 15.14 15.24 2.56
C GLU A 377 14.12 15.91 1.64
N GLY A 378 12.88 16.06 2.12
CA GLY A 378 11.77 16.58 1.33
C GLY A 378 12.05 17.99 0.77
N ILE A 379 12.69 18.85 1.56
CA ILE A 379 13.06 20.22 1.15
C ILE A 379 14.07 20.19 -0.02
N MET A 380 15.05 19.28 0.01
CA MET A 380 15.96 19.08 -1.12
C MET A 380 15.20 18.63 -2.38
N GLY A 381 14.21 17.74 -2.22
CA GLY A 381 13.30 17.36 -3.29
C GLY A 381 12.50 18.53 -3.87
N VAL A 382 12.01 19.43 -3.01
CA VAL A 382 11.34 20.68 -3.44
C VAL A 382 12.31 21.57 -4.22
N ALA A 383 13.52 21.79 -3.70
CA ALA A 383 14.52 22.65 -4.33
C ALA A 383 14.90 22.15 -5.73
N LEU A 384 15.24 20.86 -5.85
CA LEU A 384 15.54 20.26 -7.15
C LEU A 384 14.31 20.27 -8.07
N GLY A 385 13.11 20.01 -7.55
CA GLY A 385 11.87 20.11 -8.32
C GLY A 385 11.65 21.50 -8.92
N LEU A 386 11.83 22.55 -8.10
CA LEU A 386 11.71 23.96 -8.54
C LEU A 386 12.75 24.32 -9.60
N ILE A 387 14.00 23.87 -9.43
CA ILE A 387 15.08 24.12 -10.40
C ILE A 387 14.79 23.40 -11.72
N LEU A 388 14.41 22.13 -11.69
CA LEU A 388 14.17 21.34 -12.90
C LEU A 388 12.90 21.78 -13.65
N CYS A 389 11.90 22.25 -12.91
CA CYS A 389 10.67 22.80 -13.46
C CYS A 389 10.70 24.33 -13.55
N CYS A 390 11.90 24.92 -13.66
CA CYS A 390 12.12 26.37 -13.51
C CYS A 390 11.11 27.19 -14.33
N PRO A 391 10.26 28.01 -13.68
CA PRO A 391 9.33 28.90 -14.37
C PRO A 391 10.02 29.86 -15.36
N LEU A 392 11.29 30.21 -15.12
CA LEU A 392 12.07 31.09 -15.99
C LEU A 392 12.32 30.49 -17.37
N MET A 393 12.45 29.16 -17.46
CA MET A 393 12.55 28.45 -18.73
C MET A 393 11.17 28.24 -19.38
N PHE A 394 10.10 28.50 -18.65
CA PHE A 394 8.73 28.37 -19.14
C PHE A 394 8.28 29.58 -19.95
N GLY A 395 8.75 30.78 -19.62
CA GLY A 395 8.39 32.02 -20.33
C GLY A 395 6.87 32.27 -20.35
N ASP A 396 6.31 32.43 -21.55
CA ASP A 396 4.86 32.51 -21.83
C ASP A 396 4.14 31.14 -21.83
N GLY A 397 4.85 30.07 -21.48
CA GLY A 397 4.39 28.69 -21.54
C GLY A 397 5.00 27.89 -22.69
N GLY A 398 5.62 28.53 -23.69
CA GLY A 398 6.05 27.86 -24.93
C GLY A 398 4.89 27.14 -25.64
N SER A 399 5.20 26.37 -26.68
CA SER A 399 4.17 25.58 -27.38
C SER A 399 3.51 24.58 -26.43
N MET A 400 2.18 24.63 -26.34
CA MET A 400 1.35 23.71 -25.54
C MET A 400 1.61 23.73 -24.01
N GLY A 401 2.29 24.76 -23.48
CA GLY A 401 2.60 24.79 -22.05
C GLY A 401 3.70 23.81 -21.66
N LEU A 402 4.65 23.52 -22.55
CA LEU A 402 5.82 22.66 -22.32
C LEU A 402 7.08 23.45 -21.95
N GLY A 403 6.99 24.78 -21.92
CA GLY A 403 8.11 25.70 -21.76
C GLY A 403 8.87 25.96 -23.06
N ASN A 404 9.85 26.84 -23.00
CA ASN A 404 10.65 27.20 -24.15
C ASN A 404 11.77 26.19 -24.39
N ASP A 405 12.02 25.88 -25.66
CA ASP A 405 13.16 25.08 -26.09
C ASP A 405 14.38 25.98 -26.27
N PHE A 406 15.49 25.63 -25.62
CA PHE A 406 16.79 26.27 -25.80
C PHE A 406 17.69 25.36 -26.61
N LEU A 407 18.14 25.81 -27.78
CA LEU A 407 19.02 25.05 -28.66
C LEU A 407 20.44 25.03 -28.09
N LEU A 408 20.98 23.83 -27.85
CA LEU A 408 22.34 23.62 -27.32
C LEU A 408 23.33 23.36 -28.45
N PHE A 409 22.98 22.46 -29.37
CA PHE A 409 23.77 22.16 -30.56
C PHE A 409 22.84 22.03 -31.77
N ASP A 410 23.25 22.66 -32.88
CA ASP A 410 22.64 22.45 -34.19
C ASP A 410 23.61 21.63 -35.06
N LEU A 411 23.26 20.37 -35.31
CA LEU A 411 24.04 19.48 -36.16
C LEU A 411 23.62 19.57 -37.63
N GLY A 412 22.84 20.60 -37.99
CA GLY A 412 22.30 20.83 -39.32
C GLY A 412 20.84 20.40 -39.46
N THR A 413 20.25 20.69 -40.62
CA THR A 413 18.87 20.32 -40.94
C THR A 413 18.83 19.07 -41.79
N ILE A 414 17.93 18.17 -41.44
CA ILE A 414 17.53 17.02 -42.25
C ILE A 414 16.06 17.20 -42.60
N ASP A 415 15.70 16.78 -43.80
CA ASP A 415 14.32 16.77 -44.29
C ASP A 415 13.96 15.33 -44.65
N THR A 416 13.51 14.59 -43.64
CA THR A 416 13.09 13.19 -43.78
C THR A 416 11.59 13.08 -44.07
N GLY A 417 10.88 14.22 -44.17
CA GLY A 417 9.42 14.28 -44.18
C GLY A 417 8.76 13.82 -42.87
N ASN A 418 9.54 13.64 -41.80
CA ASN A 418 9.08 13.30 -40.46
C ASN A 418 9.51 14.41 -39.48
N PRO A 419 8.57 15.29 -39.08
CA PRO A 419 8.90 16.49 -38.30
C PRO A 419 9.47 16.18 -36.91
N MET A 420 9.39 14.94 -36.46
CA MET A 420 10.05 14.50 -35.23
C MET A 420 11.48 14.05 -35.45
N LEU A 421 11.71 13.28 -36.51
CA LEU A 421 13.06 12.81 -36.83
C LEU A 421 13.94 13.98 -37.25
N ASP A 422 13.38 14.97 -37.93
CA ASP A 422 14.08 16.18 -38.35
C ASP A 422 14.55 17.05 -37.17
N GLN A 423 14.00 16.81 -35.97
CA GLN A 423 14.44 17.48 -34.74
C GLN A 423 15.59 16.75 -34.02
N ILE A 424 16.01 15.55 -34.47
CA ILE A 424 17.06 14.77 -33.78
C ILE A 424 18.44 15.42 -33.87
N THR A 425 18.69 16.25 -34.90
CA THR A 425 19.93 17.01 -35.08
C THR A 425 19.96 18.31 -34.26
N LYS A 426 18.81 18.74 -33.73
CA LYS A 426 18.66 19.92 -32.91
C LYS A 426 18.59 19.51 -31.45
N ILE A 427 19.74 19.44 -30.79
CA ILE A 427 19.83 19.07 -29.38
C ILE A 427 19.31 20.24 -28.56
N LYS A 428 18.16 20.06 -27.91
CA LYS A 428 17.47 21.08 -27.14
C LYS A 428 17.47 20.75 -25.65
N VAL A 429 17.45 21.81 -24.85
CA VAL A 429 17.21 21.79 -23.41
C VAL A 429 15.93 22.56 -23.13
N ASN A 430 15.02 21.95 -22.38
CA ASN A 430 13.73 22.53 -22.02
C ASN A 430 13.43 22.30 -20.54
N ALA A 431 12.28 22.80 -20.08
CA ALA A 431 11.82 22.53 -18.73
C ALA A 431 11.54 21.02 -18.54
N MET A 432 11.85 20.50 -17.35
CA MET A 432 11.72 19.06 -17.06
C MET A 432 10.35 18.71 -16.47
N ASN A 433 9.41 19.64 -16.47
CA ASN A 433 8.13 19.57 -15.77
C ASN A 433 7.22 18.41 -16.20
N THR A 434 7.36 17.93 -17.44
CA THR A 434 6.64 16.77 -17.98
C THR A 434 7.51 15.50 -18.05
N LYS A 435 8.80 15.60 -17.72
CA LYS A 435 9.79 14.52 -17.87
C LYS A 435 9.95 13.73 -16.58
N VAL A 436 8.91 12.97 -16.25
CA VAL A 436 8.82 12.17 -15.00
C VAL A 436 10.10 11.36 -14.73
N PHE A 437 10.64 10.69 -15.76
CA PHE A 437 11.84 9.85 -15.61
C PHE A 437 13.12 10.65 -15.37
N VAL A 438 13.24 11.84 -15.94
CA VAL A 438 14.38 12.73 -15.69
C VAL A 438 14.36 13.19 -14.24
N ILE A 439 13.20 13.61 -13.74
CA ILE A 439 13.05 14.05 -12.34
C ILE A 439 13.34 12.90 -11.37
N VAL A 440 12.77 11.70 -11.61
CA VAL A 440 13.01 10.54 -10.73
C VAL A 440 14.50 10.16 -10.73
N ALA A 441 15.16 10.18 -11.89
CA ALA A 441 16.60 9.94 -11.99
C ALA A 441 17.42 11.01 -11.25
N ALA A 442 17.06 12.29 -11.41
CA ALA A 442 17.70 13.40 -10.72
C ALA A 442 17.65 13.23 -9.20
N ILE A 443 16.47 12.93 -8.65
CA ILE A 443 16.28 12.75 -7.21
C ILE A 443 16.98 11.49 -6.69
N TYR A 444 16.99 10.41 -7.47
CA TYR A 444 17.74 9.21 -7.12
C TYR A 444 19.26 9.49 -7.05
N THR A 445 19.79 10.21 -8.04
CA THR A 445 21.20 10.63 -8.06
C THR A 445 21.51 11.60 -6.93
N ALA A 446 20.63 12.54 -6.64
CA ALA A 446 20.74 13.41 -5.48
C ALA A 446 20.81 12.61 -4.19
N LYS A 447 20.00 11.57 -4.02
CA LYS A 447 20.06 10.69 -2.84
C LYS A 447 21.41 9.97 -2.70
N ILE A 448 21.94 9.43 -3.80
CA ILE A 448 23.24 8.74 -3.79
C ILE A 448 24.33 9.73 -3.40
N LEU A 449 24.36 10.89 -4.06
CA LEU A 449 25.36 11.91 -3.85
C LEU A 449 25.28 12.47 -2.42
N ASP A 450 24.08 12.83 -1.96
CA ASP A 450 23.82 13.30 -0.59
C ASP A 450 24.32 12.33 0.48
N THR A 451 24.05 11.03 0.29
CA THR A 451 24.48 9.98 1.22
C THR A 451 26.00 9.79 1.21
N HIS A 452 26.64 9.99 0.05
CA HIS A 452 28.09 9.93 -0.08
C HIS A 452 28.76 11.15 0.55
N LEU A 453 28.28 12.36 0.24
CA LEU A 453 28.81 13.62 0.78
C LEU A 453 28.71 13.69 2.29
N LYS A 454 27.64 13.13 2.89
CA LYS A 454 27.51 13.02 4.34
C LYS A 454 28.65 12.23 5.01
N LYS A 455 29.32 11.33 4.27
CA LYS A 455 30.47 10.56 4.77
C LYS A 455 31.81 11.26 4.52
N VAL A 456 31.86 12.17 3.56
CA VAL A 456 33.10 12.78 3.05
C VAL A 456 33.31 14.19 3.62
N ILE A 457 32.24 14.97 3.77
CA ILE A 457 32.31 16.36 4.23
C ILE A 457 32.39 16.40 5.76
N PRO A 458 33.35 17.13 6.36
CA PRO A 458 33.39 17.36 7.80
C PRO A 458 32.14 18.09 8.31
N ILE A 459 31.70 17.78 9.53
CA ILE A 459 30.45 18.31 10.13
C ILE A 459 30.38 19.85 10.07
N ALA A 460 31.50 20.55 10.30
CA ALA A 460 31.58 22.01 10.26
C ALA A 460 31.24 22.62 8.89
N LEU A 461 31.43 21.85 7.81
CA LEU A 461 31.20 22.27 6.42
C LEU A 461 29.91 21.68 5.83
N GLU A 462 29.28 20.74 6.54
CA GLU A 462 28.13 19.98 6.05
C GLU A 462 26.95 20.89 5.71
N LEU A 463 26.64 21.86 6.57
CA LEU A 463 25.49 22.76 6.42
C LEU A 463 25.55 23.58 5.11
N MET A 464 26.75 23.97 4.67
CA MET A 464 26.94 24.80 3.48
C MET A 464 27.22 23.95 2.23
N PHE A 465 28.20 23.06 2.30
CA PHE A 465 28.75 22.39 1.11
C PHE A 465 27.92 21.18 0.67
N ARG A 466 27.28 20.45 1.59
CA ARG A 466 26.49 19.28 1.22
C ARG A 466 25.32 19.64 0.28
N PRO A 467 24.40 20.56 0.64
CA PRO A 467 23.32 20.94 -0.26
C PRO A 467 23.83 21.64 -1.53
N PHE A 468 24.87 22.46 -1.43
CA PHE A 468 25.50 23.14 -2.57
C PHE A 468 26.02 22.14 -3.62
N ILE A 469 26.82 21.15 -3.20
CA ILE A 469 27.41 20.16 -4.12
C ILE A 469 26.32 19.27 -4.73
N VAL A 470 25.29 18.88 -3.95
CA VAL A 470 24.16 18.12 -4.48
C VAL A 470 23.48 18.89 -5.61
N ILE A 471 23.14 20.16 -5.39
CA ILE A 471 22.42 20.95 -6.38
C ILE A 471 23.28 21.22 -7.63
N ILE A 472 24.54 21.64 -7.45
CA ILE A 472 25.40 22.05 -8.57
C ILE A 472 25.83 20.88 -9.45
N ILE A 473 25.79 19.65 -8.94
CA ILE A 473 26.05 18.45 -9.75
C ILE A 473 24.75 17.92 -10.36
N VAL A 474 23.69 17.79 -9.56
CA VAL A 474 22.46 17.12 -10.01
C VAL A 474 21.68 17.95 -11.03
N ALA A 475 21.57 19.26 -10.83
CA ALA A 475 20.79 20.11 -11.74
C ALA A 475 21.39 20.12 -13.17
N PRO A 476 22.68 20.42 -13.39
CA PRO A 476 23.27 20.35 -14.72
C PRO A 476 23.22 18.94 -15.32
N LEU A 477 23.49 17.89 -14.53
CA LEU A 477 23.38 16.51 -15.01
C LEU A 477 21.96 16.17 -15.48
N SER A 478 20.95 16.76 -14.86
CA SER A 478 19.56 16.55 -15.26
C SER A 478 19.22 17.26 -16.57
N PHE A 479 19.64 18.51 -16.76
CA PHE A 479 19.40 19.25 -18.01
C PHE A 479 20.21 18.72 -19.18
N PHE A 480 21.52 18.54 -18.98
CA PHE A 480 22.49 18.23 -20.04
C PHE A 480 22.84 16.75 -20.15
N GLY A 481 22.37 15.91 -19.23
CA GLY A 481 22.56 14.46 -19.27
C GLY A 481 21.22 13.74 -19.46
N TYR A 482 20.47 13.59 -18.37
CA TYR A 482 19.21 12.84 -18.38
C TYR A 482 18.17 13.42 -19.34
N GLY A 483 18.06 14.75 -19.42
CA GLY A 483 17.16 15.46 -20.32
C GLY A 483 17.45 15.16 -21.78
N ILE A 484 18.73 15.25 -22.20
CA ILE A 484 19.13 14.95 -23.59
C ILE A 484 18.86 13.49 -23.94
N ILE A 485 19.21 12.55 -23.05
CA ILE A 485 18.93 11.12 -23.25
C ILE A 485 17.42 10.89 -23.39
N TRP A 486 16.62 11.54 -22.55
CA TRP A 486 15.17 11.38 -22.57
C TRP A 486 14.54 12.01 -23.82
N ASN A 487 15.03 13.17 -24.27
CA ASN A 487 14.61 13.80 -25.53
C ASN A 487 14.85 12.86 -26.72
N PHE A 488 15.99 12.16 -26.74
CA PHE A 488 16.25 11.15 -27.78
C PHE A 488 15.22 10.01 -27.77
N VAL A 489 14.82 9.54 -26.58
CA VAL A 489 13.76 8.52 -26.43
C VAL A 489 12.41 9.04 -26.91
N GLU A 490 12.05 10.29 -26.55
CA GLU A 490 10.83 10.95 -27.01
C GLU A 490 10.81 11.09 -28.54
N THR A 491 11.89 11.60 -29.14
CA THR A 491 12.05 11.72 -30.58
C THR A 491 11.92 10.38 -31.27
N LEU A 492 12.65 9.34 -30.82
CA LEU A 492 12.58 8.01 -31.44
C LEU A 492 11.17 7.43 -31.36
N PHE A 493 10.51 7.54 -30.21
CA PHE A 493 9.14 7.10 -30.04
C PHE A 493 8.18 7.88 -30.95
N GLY A 494 8.28 9.22 -30.97
CA GLY A 494 7.46 10.09 -31.82
C GLY A 494 7.63 9.80 -33.31
N SER A 495 8.88 9.71 -33.78
CA SER A 495 9.20 9.38 -35.17
C SER A 495 8.64 8.02 -35.57
N SER A 496 8.75 7.01 -34.69
CA SER A 496 8.19 5.68 -34.94
C SER A 496 6.66 5.73 -35.05
N MET A 497 6.01 6.45 -34.13
CA MET A 497 4.56 6.57 -34.10
C MET A 497 4.01 7.39 -35.27
N PHE A 498 4.77 8.35 -35.78
CA PHE A 498 4.42 9.09 -37.00
C PHE A 498 4.36 8.18 -38.23
N TYR A 499 5.34 7.27 -38.41
CA TYR A 499 5.30 6.31 -39.51
C TYR A 499 4.20 5.26 -39.32
N ILE A 500 4.05 4.74 -38.11
CA ILE A 500 2.98 3.78 -37.77
C ILE A 500 1.61 4.39 -38.07
N GLY A 501 1.40 5.67 -37.73
CA GLY A 501 0.15 6.39 -37.97
C GLY A 501 -0.31 6.39 -39.44
N LYS A 502 0.64 6.33 -40.38
CA LYS A 502 0.38 6.33 -41.82
C LYS A 502 0.01 4.95 -42.40
N ILE A 503 0.07 3.88 -41.61
CA ILE A 503 -0.32 2.54 -42.08
C ILE A 503 -1.82 2.56 -42.46
N PRO A 504 -2.18 2.10 -43.68
CA PRO A 504 -3.54 2.25 -44.22
C PRO A 504 -4.58 1.40 -43.50
N LEU A 505 -5.84 1.50 -43.96
CA LEU A 505 -7.00 0.73 -43.46
C LEU A 505 -7.34 1.00 -41.99
N GLY A 506 -6.96 2.17 -41.47
CA GLY A 506 -7.14 2.52 -40.06
C GLY A 506 -6.24 1.75 -39.09
N ILE A 507 -5.44 0.78 -39.55
CA ILE A 507 -4.56 -0.01 -38.69
C ILE A 507 -3.53 0.89 -38.00
N GLY A 508 -2.96 1.85 -38.74
CA GLY A 508 -1.97 2.78 -38.21
C GLY A 508 -2.52 3.63 -37.06
N VAL A 509 -3.67 4.26 -37.28
CA VAL A 509 -4.36 5.03 -36.25
C VAL A 509 -4.83 4.12 -35.11
N GLY A 510 -5.28 2.90 -35.39
CA GLY A 510 -5.58 1.91 -34.35
C GLY A 510 -4.40 1.65 -33.42
N ILE A 511 -3.20 1.38 -33.95
CA ILE A 511 -1.99 1.21 -33.13
C ILE A 511 -1.67 2.50 -32.36
N PHE A 512 -1.83 3.66 -33.00
CA PHE A 512 -1.63 4.96 -32.37
C PHE A 512 -2.52 5.16 -31.14
N VAL A 513 -3.83 4.90 -31.25
CA VAL A 513 -4.77 4.97 -30.13
C VAL A 513 -4.45 3.92 -29.05
N ALA A 514 -4.09 2.70 -29.45
CA ALA A 514 -3.73 1.62 -28.53
C ALA A 514 -2.49 1.98 -27.67
N MET A 515 -1.53 2.68 -28.26
CA MET A 515 -0.29 3.07 -27.59
C MET A 515 -0.44 4.24 -26.63
N TRP A 516 -1.52 5.02 -26.69
CA TRP A 516 -1.71 6.18 -25.83
C TRP A 516 -1.59 5.85 -24.34
N GLN A 517 -2.36 4.87 -23.84
CA GLN A 517 -2.37 4.56 -22.40
C GLN A 517 -1.09 3.84 -21.94
N VAL A 518 -0.39 3.16 -22.85
CA VAL A 518 0.95 2.63 -22.56
C VAL A 518 1.93 3.79 -22.46
N ALA A 519 1.85 4.78 -23.36
CA ALA A 519 2.65 5.99 -23.33
C ALA A 519 2.36 6.86 -22.08
N VAL A 520 1.14 6.83 -21.53
CA VAL A 520 0.81 7.47 -20.23
C VAL A 520 1.62 6.85 -19.09
N ILE A 521 1.76 5.52 -19.06
CA ILE A 521 2.59 4.82 -18.04
C ILE A 521 4.05 5.29 -18.11
N PHE A 522 4.55 5.60 -19.30
CA PHE A 522 5.92 6.06 -19.51
C PHE A 522 6.07 7.59 -19.66
N GLY A 523 5.00 8.37 -19.48
CA GLY A 523 5.04 9.83 -19.71
C GLY A 523 5.30 10.26 -21.17
N LEU A 524 5.33 9.34 -22.14
CA LEU A 524 5.61 9.60 -23.55
C LEU A 524 4.38 10.06 -24.36
N HIS A 525 3.19 10.06 -23.75
CA HIS A 525 1.93 10.40 -24.42
C HIS A 525 1.89 11.86 -24.92
N MET A 526 2.66 12.78 -24.32
CA MET A 526 2.78 14.16 -24.82
C MET A 526 3.35 14.22 -26.25
N MET A 527 4.19 13.25 -26.61
CA MET A 527 4.70 13.11 -27.97
C MET A 527 3.58 12.74 -28.96
N LEU A 528 2.65 11.87 -28.56
CA LEU A 528 1.48 11.55 -29.38
C LEU A 528 0.57 12.78 -29.54
N GLY A 529 0.40 13.55 -28.46
CA GLY A 529 -0.30 14.83 -28.49
C GLY A 529 0.34 15.83 -29.46
N LEU A 530 1.67 15.95 -29.46
CA LEU A 530 2.40 16.82 -30.38
C LEU A 530 2.24 16.39 -31.84
N ILE A 531 2.27 15.08 -32.14
CA ILE A 531 1.98 14.58 -33.51
C ILE A 531 0.57 14.98 -33.93
N SER A 532 -0.41 14.79 -33.05
CA SER A 532 -1.80 15.19 -33.32
C SER A 532 -1.94 16.69 -33.53
N PHE A 533 -1.19 17.49 -32.78
CA PHE A 533 -1.21 18.95 -32.90
C PHE A 533 -0.56 19.43 -34.19
N LEU A 534 0.59 18.87 -34.60
CA LEU A 534 1.20 19.22 -35.88
C LEU A 534 0.34 18.82 -37.07
N ASP A 535 -0.34 17.68 -36.98
CA ASP A 535 -1.33 17.25 -37.98
C ASP A 535 -2.52 18.22 -38.04
N LEU A 536 -3.01 18.69 -36.90
CA LEU A 536 -4.07 19.70 -36.81
C LEU A 536 -3.68 21.05 -37.46
N LEU A 537 -2.43 21.48 -37.27
CA LEU A 537 -1.90 22.72 -37.84
C LEU A 537 -1.51 22.61 -39.33
N SER A 538 -1.45 21.39 -39.88
CA SER A 538 -1.05 21.20 -41.27
C SER A 538 -2.02 21.94 -42.21
N PRO A 539 -1.52 22.75 -43.16
CA PRO A 539 -2.38 23.42 -44.14
C PRO A 539 -3.24 22.44 -44.95
N THR A 540 -2.78 21.19 -45.10
CA THR A 540 -3.48 20.14 -45.84
C THR A 540 -4.68 19.53 -45.11
N THR A 541 -4.75 19.65 -43.78
CA THR A 541 -5.84 19.05 -42.99
C THR A 541 -6.97 20.06 -42.70
N GLY A 542 -6.68 21.36 -42.75
CA GLY A 542 -7.68 22.42 -42.57
C GLY A 542 -8.19 22.52 -41.13
N GLY A 543 -7.35 22.27 -40.13
CA GLY A 543 -7.74 22.40 -38.72
C GLY A 543 -8.52 21.20 -38.17
N GLN A 544 -8.24 20.00 -38.69
CA GLN A 544 -8.74 18.74 -38.14
C GLN A 544 -7.63 17.69 -38.07
N THR A 545 -7.75 16.72 -37.18
CA THR A 545 -6.74 15.64 -37.06
C THR A 545 -7.37 14.28 -36.77
N VAL A 546 -6.87 13.25 -37.44
CA VAL A 546 -7.27 11.85 -37.19
C VAL A 546 -6.60 11.27 -35.95
N TYR A 547 -5.46 11.84 -35.51
CA TYR A 547 -4.73 11.37 -34.33
C TYR A 547 -5.34 11.89 -33.02
N GLY A 548 -6.15 12.95 -33.10
CA GLY A 548 -6.78 13.59 -31.94
C GLY A 548 -7.80 12.73 -31.19
N ILE A 549 -8.22 11.61 -31.79
CA ILE A 549 -9.08 10.62 -31.13
C ILE A 549 -8.34 9.78 -30.08
N ALA A 550 -6.99 9.79 -30.10
CA ALA A 550 -6.18 8.84 -29.35
C ALA A 550 -6.32 8.98 -27.83
N GLY A 551 -6.34 10.22 -27.34
CA GLY A 551 -6.57 10.50 -25.92
C GLY A 551 -7.90 9.94 -25.46
N SER A 552 -8.98 10.43 -26.05
CA SER A 552 -10.35 10.04 -25.68
C SER A 552 -10.61 8.53 -25.78
N ILE A 553 -10.47 7.94 -26.97
CA ILE A 553 -10.91 6.56 -27.22
C ILE A 553 -10.14 5.60 -26.30
N SER A 554 -8.85 5.84 -26.10
CA SER A 554 -8.03 5.00 -25.24
C SER A 554 -8.43 5.10 -23.76
N VAL A 555 -8.89 6.27 -23.29
CA VAL A 555 -9.44 6.45 -21.95
C VAL A 555 -10.71 5.61 -21.79
N TRP A 556 -11.67 5.75 -22.71
CA TRP A 556 -12.91 4.98 -22.70
C TRP A 556 -12.67 3.47 -22.77
N SER A 557 -11.65 3.02 -23.50
CA SER A 557 -11.25 1.61 -23.48
C SER A 557 -10.73 1.15 -22.12
N GLN A 558 -9.93 1.96 -21.41
CA GLN A 558 -9.45 1.58 -20.07
C GLN A 558 -10.57 1.57 -19.03
N VAL A 559 -11.54 2.48 -19.15
CA VAL A 559 -12.79 2.46 -18.38
C VAL A 559 -13.57 1.18 -18.68
N GLY A 560 -13.76 0.82 -19.95
CA GLY A 560 -14.41 -0.43 -20.35
C GLY A 560 -13.70 -1.67 -19.79
N ALA A 561 -12.37 -1.71 -19.85
CA ALA A 561 -11.60 -2.82 -19.28
C ALA A 561 -11.80 -2.96 -17.77
N LEU A 562 -11.87 -1.84 -17.03
CA LEU A 562 -12.19 -1.82 -15.60
C LEU A 562 -13.62 -2.31 -15.34
N VAL A 563 -14.60 -1.83 -16.11
CA VAL A 563 -15.99 -2.29 -16.00
C VAL A 563 -16.08 -3.80 -16.21
N GLY A 564 -15.36 -4.35 -17.20
CA GLY A 564 -15.27 -5.80 -17.39
C GLY A 564 -14.79 -6.53 -16.14
N VAL A 565 -13.78 -6.02 -15.43
CA VAL A 565 -13.33 -6.58 -14.15
C VAL A 565 -14.41 -6.49 -13.08
N ILE A 566 -15.08 -5.34 -12.96
CA ILE A 566 -16.15 -5.12 -11.96
C ILE A 566 -17.30 -6.12 -12.16
N LEU A 567 -17.68 -6.41 -13.41
CA LEU A 567 -18.78 -7.32 -13.73
C LEU A 567 -18.47 -8.75 -13.29
N ILE A 568 -17.26 -9.25 -13.56
CA ILE A 568 -16.90 -10.66 -13.38
C ILE A 568 -16.27 -10.99 -12.02
N THR A 569 -15.62 -10.02 -11.36
CA THR A 569 -14.89 -10.30 -10.12
C THR A 569 -15.85 -10.74 -9.01
N GLN A 570 -15.44 -11.78 -8.29
CA GLN A 570 -16.16 -12.28 -7.11
C GLN A 570 -15.56 -11.72 -5.81
N ASN A 571 -14.44 -11.01 -5.90
CA ASN A 571 -13.85 -10.33 -4.75
C ASN A 571 -14.59 -9.01 -4.49
N ALA A 572 -15.45 -9.00 -3.46
CA ALA A 572 -16.25 -7.82 -3.10
C ALA A 572 -15.41 -6.57 -2.81
N LYS A 573 -14.19 -6.73 -2.28
CA LYS A 573 -13.27 -5.61 -2.02
C LYS A 573 -12.74 -5.01 -3.31
N LEU A 574 -12.30 -5.86 -4.25
CA LEU A 574 -11.85 -5.42 -5.57
C LEU A 574 -13.00 -4.75 -6.34
N LYS A 575 -14.21 -5.31 -6.25
CA LYS A 575 -15.41 -4.74 -6.86
C LYS A 575 -15.72 -3.33 -6.34
N LYS A 576 -15.75 -3.14 -5.01
CA LYS A 576 -15.95 -1.82 -4.37
C LYS A 576 -14.86 -0.84 -4.80
N GLN A 577 -13.60 -1.27 -4.83
CA GLN A 577 -12.47 -0.44 -5.26
C GLN A 577 -12.62 0.01 -6.73
N GLY A 578 -12.97 -0.91 -7.64
CA GLY A 578 -13.14 -0.59 -9.04
C GLY A 578 -14.28 0.39 -9.29
N ILE A 579 -15.42 0.23 -8.62
CA ILE A 579 -16.56 1.15 -8.73
C ILE A 579 -16.15 2.57 -8.31
N GLY A 580 -15.37 2.69 -7.24
CA GLY A 580 -14.88 3.99 -6.76
C GLY A 580 -13.94 4.72 -7.72
N MET A 581 -13.36 4.04 -8.72
CA MET A 581 -12.46 4.63 -9.71
C MET A 581 -13.17 5.13 -10.97
N LEU A 582 -14.43 4.74 -11.20
CA LEU A 582 -15.18 5.12 -12.41
C LEU A 582 -15.37 6.63 -12.57
N PRO A 583 -15.73 7.42 -11.53
CA PRO A 583 -15.96 8.85 -11.70
C PRO A 583 -14.76 9.61 -12.28
N ALA A 584 -13.53 9.29 -11.86
CA ALA A 584 -12.32 9.90 -12.40
C ALA A 584 -12.11 9.54 -13.88
N GLY A 585 -12.35 8.27 -14.25
CA GLY A 585 -12.23 7.83 -15.65
C GLY A 585 -13.22 8.50 -16.59
N LEU A 586 -14.46 8.76 -16.14
CA LEU A 586 -15.46 9.51 -16.93
C LEU A 586 -15.03 10.95 -17.23
N LEU A 587 -14.18 11.52 -16.36
CA LEU A 587 -13.62 12.86 -16.51
C LEU A 587 -12.27 12.86 -17.22
N GLY A 588 -11.90 11.74 -17.84
CA GLY A 588 -10.67 11.67 -18.63
C GLY A 588 -9.42 11.24 -17.86
N ILE A 589 -9.53 11.01 -16.55
CA ILE A 589 -8.40 10.75 -15.64
C ILE A 589 -8.26 9.24 -15.44
N THR A 590 -7.31 8.61 -16.13
CA THR A 590 -7.14 7.15 -16.13
C THR A 590 -6.13 6.64 -15.11
N GLU A 591 -5.32 7.50 -14.50
CA GLU A 591 -4.26 7.12 -13.56
C GLU A 591 -4.77 6.27 -12.39
N PRO A 592 -5.90 6.58 -11.73
CA PRO A 592 -6.46 5.73 -10.68
C PRO A 592 -6.79 4.31 -11.19
N ILE A 593 -7.27 4.20 -12.43
CA ILE A 593 -7.67 2.93 -13.06
C ILE A 593 -6.44 2.13 -13.46
N LEU A 594 -5.50 2.77 -14.17
CA LEU A 594 -4.26 2.18 -14.65
C LEU A 594 -3.45 1.62 -13.49
N TYR A 595 -3.06 2.49 -12.54
CA TYR A 595 -2.19 2.09 -11.43
C TYR A 595 -2.93 1.32 -10.35
N GLY A 596 -4.25 1.50 -10.22
CA GLY A 596 -5.05 0.83 -9.21
C GLY A 596 -5.38 -0.63 -9.55
N ILE A 597 -5.83 -0.91 -10.78
CA ILE A 597 -6.35 -2.23 -11.15
C ILE A 597 -5.72 -2.74 -12.45
N ASN A 598 -5.74 -1.95 -13.52
CA ASN A 598 -5.46 -2.48 -14.86
C ASN A 598 -4.00 -2.93 -15.05
N LEU A 599 -3.03 -2.12 -14.63
CA LEU A 599 -1.61 -2.44 -14.70
C LEU A 599 -1.20 -3.54 -13.70
N PRO A 600 -1.58 -3.49 -12.40
CA PRO A 600 -1.26 -4.57 -11.45
C PRO A 600 -1.79 -5.94 -11.88
N LYS A 601 -2.99 -5.98 -12.46
CA LYS A 601 -3.62 -7.22 -12.96
C LYS A 601 -3.19 -7.59 -14.37
N LYS A 602 -2.52 -6.70 -15.10
CA LYS A 602 -1.98 -6.82 -16.47
C LYS A 602 -3.01 -7.08 -17.57
N ARG A 603 -3.86 -8.09 -17.39
CA ARG A 603 -4.85 -8.50 -18.40
C ARG A 603 -5.88 -7.41 -18.69
N PRO A 604 -6.44 -6.70 -17.70
CA PRO A 604 -7.36 -5.60 -18.00
C PRO A 604 -6.66 -4.48 -18.78
N LEU A 605 -5.41 -4.15 -18.47
CA LEU A 605 -4.64 -3.18 -19.27
C LEU A 605 -4.57 -3.61 -20.74
N ILE A 606 -4.20 -4.87 -20.99
CA ILE A 606 -4.11 -5.42 -22.36
C ILE A 606 -5.49 -5.41 -23.04
N SER A 607 -6.56 -5.75 -22.32
CA SER A 607 -7.93 -5.69 -22.85
C SER A 607 -8.31 -4.27 -23.27
N GLY A 608 -7.96 -3.27 -22.47
CA GLY A 608 -8.16 -1.86 -22.83
C GLY A 608 -7.32 -1.44 -24.03
N VAL A 609 -6.06 -1.88 -24.13
CA VAL A 609 -5.20 -1.61 -25.29
C VAL A 609 -5.76 -2.23 -26.57
N CYS A 610 -6.26 -3.47 -26.50
CA CYS A 610 -6.90 -4.13 -27.64
C CYS A 610 -8.22 -3.47 -28.04
N GLY A 611 -9.05 -3.06 -27.07
CA GLY A 611 -10.27 -2.32 -27.38
C GLY A 611 -9.99 -0.93 -27.98
N ALA A 612 -8.93 -0.26 -27.49
CA ALA A 612 -8.46 1.02 -28.03
C ALA A 612 -7.97 0.88 -29.48
N PHE A 613 -7.25 -0.21 -29.79
CA PHE A 613 -6.86 -0.53 -31.16
C PHE A 613 -8.07 -0.66 -32.09
N ILE A 614 -9.04 -1.49 -31.71
CA ILE A 614 -10.24 -1.76 -32.54
C ILE A 614 -11.05 -0.48 -32.73
N ALA A 615 -11.32 0.24 -31.64
CA ALA A 615 -12.13 1.46 -31.71
C ALA A 615 -11.41 2.60 -32.44
N GLY A 616 -10.09 2.74 -32.29
CA GLY A 616 -9.28 3.72 -33.01
C GLY A 616 -9.24 3.44 -34.52
N ALA A 617 -9.05 2.18 -34.91
CA ALA A 617 -9.11 1.78 -36.32
C ALA A 617 -10.50 2.01 -36.90
N PHE A 618 -11.54 1.63 -36.16
CA PHE A 618 -12.94 1.84 -36.54
C PHE A 618 -13.27 3.33 -36.73
N ALA A 619 -12.90 4.19 -35.77
CA ALA A 619 -13.09 5.63 -35.84
C ALA A 619 -12.39 6.23 -37.07
N ASN A 620 -11.17 5.79 -37.38
CA ASN A 620 -10.44 6.26 -38.54
C ASN A 620 -11.10 5.83 -39.86
N ILE A 621 -11.58 4.58 -39.97
CA ILE A 621 -12.32 4.09 -41.14
C ILE A 621 -13.58 4.93 -41.38
N LEU A 622 -14.29 5.30 -40.31
CA LEU A 622 -15.46 6.18 -40.38
C LEU A 622 -15.11 7.63 -40.74
N GLY A 623 -13.83 8.03 -40.67
CA GLY A 623 -13.38 9.39 -40.96
C GLY A 623 -13.56 10.35 -39.80
N VAL A 624 -13.62 9.86 -38.55
CA VAL A 624 -13.73 10.69 -37.36
C VAL A 624 -12.45 11.50 -37.16
N THR A 625 -12.58 12.82 -37.02
CA THR A 625 -11.48 13.74 -36.76
C THR A 625 -11.78 14.60 -35.53
N GLN A 626 -10.75 14.89 -34.75
CA GLN A 626 -10.83 15.96 -33.76
C GLN A 626 -10.79 17.30 -34.51
N ARG A 627 -11.73 18.18 -34.21
CA ARG A 627 -11.91 19.48 -34.89
C ARG A 627 -11.72 20.65 -33.97
N ALA A 628 -12.12 20.48 -32.71
CA ALA A 628 -11.80 21.42 -31.65
C ALA A 628 -11.23 20.73 -30.41
N GLN A 629 -10.33 21.43 -29.73
CA GLN A 629 -9.88 21.04 -28.41
C GLN A 629 -10.93 21.50 -27.40
N SER A 630 -11.57 20.54 -26.74
CA SER A 630 -12.57 20.80 -25.69
C SER A 630 -12.06 20.21 -24.36
N GLY A 631 -12.87 20.27 -23.30
CA GLY A 631 -12.52 19.66 -22.00
C GLY A 631 -12.19 18.18 -22.10
N ILE A 632 -11.66 17.56 -21.04
CA ILE A 632 -11.20 16.15 -21.05
C ILE A 632 -12.37 15.20 -20.73
N GLY A 633 -12.29 13.94 -21.18
CA GLY A 633 -13.23 12.87 -20.83
C GLY A 633 -14.55 13.01 -21.57
N VAL A 634 -15.67 12.95 -20.85
CA VAL A 634 -17.01 13.12 -21.46
C VAL A 634 -17.16 14.45 -22.19
N PHE A 635 -16.45 15.50 -21.75
CA PHE A 635 -16.53 16.82 -22.36
C PHE A 635 -15.78 16.92 -23.70
N GLU A 636 -14.86 15.98 -24.01
CA GLU A 636 -14.14 15.96 -25.30
C GLU A 636 -15.09 15.78 -26.47
N ALA A 637 -16.24 15.13 -26.22
CA ALA A 637 -17.26 14.88 -27.24
C ALA A 637 -17.68 16.16 -27.98
N ILE A 638 -17.74 17.29 -27.27
CA ILE A 638 -18.21 18.56 -27.83
C ILE A 638 -17.28 19.03 -28.95
N GLY A 639 -15.97 18.83 -28.80
CA GLY A 639 -14.99 19.16 -29.84
C GLY A 639 -15.12 18.34 -31.13
N PHE A 640 -15.79 17.19 -31.08
CA PHE A 640 -16.10 16.37 -32.26
C PHE A 640 -17.39 16.79 -32.96
N PHE A 641 -18.30 17.50 -32.28
CA PHE A 641 -19.49 18.12 -32.87
C PHE A 641 -19.23 19.53 -33.42
N SER A 642 -17.99 20.01 -33.34
CA SER A 642 -17.61 21.36 -33.78
C SER A 642 -17.21 21.38 -35.25
N GLU A 643 -17.28 22.56 -35.87
CA GLU A 643 -16.62 22.81 -37.16
C GLU A 643 -15.09 22.88 -37.00
N PRO A 644 -14.30 22.59 -38.04
CA PRO A 644 -12.85 22.76 -38.00
C PRO A 644 -12.43 24.21 -37.71
N ILE A 645 -11.44 24.41 -36.83
CA ILE A 645 -11.06 25.73 -36.27
C ILE A 645 -10.46 26.71 -37.30
N TYR A 646 -10.06 26.23 -38.50
CA TYR A 646 -9.50 27.08 -39.58
C TYR A 646 -10.41 27.22 -40.81
N GLY A 647 -11.72 27.03 -40.64
CA GLY A 647 -12.67 27.10 -41.76
C GLY A 647 -12.48 26.00 -42.81
N GLY A 648 -11.72 24.96 -42.47
CA GLY A 648 -11.59 23.77 -43.30
C GLY A 648 -12.89 22.98 -43.37
N VAL A 649 -13.04 22.20 -44.43
CA VAL A 649 -14.21 21.32 -44.61
C VAL A 649 -13.86 19.91 -44.17
N GLY A 650 -14.52 19.44 -43.10
CA GLY A 650 -14.39 18.06 -42.65
C GLY A 650 -15.05 17.08 -43.62
N LYS A 651 -14.48 15.86 -43.76
CA LYS A 651 -15.08 14.79 -44.60
C LYS A 651 -16.53 14.46 -44.18
N LEU A 652 -16.80 14.59 -42.88
CA LEU A 652 -18.12 14.38 -42.28
C LEU A 652 -18.68 15.74 -41.86
N ASN A 653 -20.00 15.92 -41.89
CA ASN A 653 -20.60 17.06 -41.20
C ASN A 653 -20.40 16.93 -39.67
N PRO A 654 -20.49 18.02 -38.88
CA PRO A 654 -20.18 17.97 -37.45
C PRO A 654 -21.04 16.99 -36.67
N THR A 655 -22.34 16.93 -36.96
CA THR A 655 -23.27 16.01 -36.29
C THR A 655 -22.88 14.55 -36.49
N LEU A 656 -22.52 14.17 -37.72
CA LEU A 656 -22.15 12.81 -38.07
C LEU A 656 -20.76 12.46 -37.54
N ASN A 657 -19.81 13.41 -37.54
CA ASN A 657 -18.49 13.25 -36.90
C ASN A 657 -18.63 12.96 -35.41
N GLY A 658 -19.37 13.81 -34.68
CA GLY A 658 -19.63 13.62 -33.26
C GLY A 658 -20.38 12.33 -32.95
N SER A 659 -21.37 11.97 -33.78
CA SER A 659 -22.12 10.72 -33.61
C SER A 659 -21.24 9.48 -33.82
N PHE A 660 -20.39 9.46 -34.84
CA PHE A 660 -19.45 8.38 -35.09
C PHE A 660 -18.33 8.31 -34.04
N TYR A 661 -17.93 9.45 -33.48
CA TYR A 661 -17.06 9.48 -32.31
C TYR A 661 -17.72 8.81 -31.09
N LEU A 662 -18.97 9.14 -30.76
CA LEU A 662 -19.69 8.50 -29.65
C LEU A 662 -19.90 7.00 -29.88
N LEU A 663 -20.19 6.61 -31.12
CA LEU A 663 -20.25 5.21 -31.52
C LEU A 663 -18.90 4.52 -31.30
N SER A 664 -17.81 5.16 -31.67
CA SER A 664 -16.44 4.64 -31.47
C SER A 664 -16.10 4.50 -29.99
N CYS A 665 -16.51 5.44 -29.13
CA CYS A 665 -16.39 5.31 -27.67
C CYS A 665 -17.20 4.11 -27.14
N SER A 666 -18.40 3.89 -27.68
CA SER A 666 -19.23 2.73 -27.32
C SER A 666 -18.58 1.40 -27.74
N VAL A 667 -17.98 1.35 -28.94
CA VAL A 667 -17.16 0.22 -29.41
C VAL A 667 -15.96 0.01 -28.50
N ALA A 668 -15.27 1.08 -28.12
CA ALA A 668 -14.11 1.06 -27.23
C ALA A 668 -14.44 0.42 -25.88
N ILE A 669 -15.55 0.84 -25.26
CA ILE A 669 -16.04 0.30 -24.00
C ILE A 669 -16.44 -1.17 -24.16
N SER A 670 -17.28 -1.46 -25.17
CA SER A 670 -17.88 -2.80 -25.34
C SER A 670 -16.83 -3.87 -25.65
N THR A 671 -15.90 -3.58 -26.56
CA THR A 671 -14.81 -4.50 -26.90
C THR A 671 -13.85 -4.72 -25.73
N SER A 672 -13.52 -3.65 -24.98
CA SER A 672 -12.67 -3.74 -23.79
C SER A 672 -13.34 -4.51 -22.66
N ILE A 673 -14.64 -4.33 -22.44
CA ILE A 673 -15.43 -5.13 -21.49
C ILE A 673 -15.34 -6.60 -21.90
N LEU A 674 -15.66 -6.92 -23.15
CA LEU A 674 -15.66 -8.30 -23.65
C LEU A 674 -14.28 -8.96 -23.50
N PHE A 675 -13.20 -8.31 -23.92
CA PHE A 675 -11.85 -8.84 -23.74
C PHE A 675 -11.43 -8.95 -22.28
N SER A 676 -11.85 -8.02 -21.42
CA SER A 676 -11.59 -8.07 -20.00
C SER A 676 -12.33 -9.24 -19.36
N MET A 677 -13.61 -9.46 -19.72
CA MET A 677 -14.42 -10.61 -19.28
C MET A 677 -13.82 -11.95 -19.71
N MET A 678 -13.32 -12.04 -20.95
CA MET A 678 -12.70 -13.26 -21.46
C MET A 678 -11.32 -13.53 -20.88
N SER A 679 -10.52 -12.48 -20.66
CA SER A 679 -9.12 -12.63 -20.29
C SER A 679 -8.89 -12.63 -18.78
N TYR A 680 -9.69 -11.91 -17.99
CA TYR A 680 -9.44 -11.74 -16.57
C TYR A 680 -9.53 -13.06 -15.81
N LYS A 681 -8.56 -13.27 -14.92
CA LYS A 681 -8.58 -14.37 -13.95
C LYS A 681 -8.28 -13.78 -12.59
N GLU A 682 -9.14 -14.10 -11.62
CA GLU A 682 -9.07 -13.60 -10.25
C GLU A 682 -7.69 -13.92 -9.62
N ARG A 683 -7.32 -15.20 -9.68
CA ARG A 683 -6.02 -15.75 -9.28
C ARG A 683 -5.67 -16.95 -10.17
N ALA A 684 -4.41 -17.39 -10.12
CA ALA A 684 -4.04 -18.69 -10.66
C ALA A 684 -4.46 -19.79 -9.67
N THR A 685 -4.94 -20.92 -10.17
CA THR A 685 -5.28 -22.08 -9.33
C THR A 685 -4.04 -22.76 -8.79
N GLU A 686 -4.20 -23.51 -7.71
CA GLU A 686 -3.16 -24.31 -7.04
C GLU A 686 -2.45 -25.21 -8.05
N LYS A 687 -3.22 -25.93 -8.88
CA LYS A 687 -2.68 -26.78 -9.96
C LYS A 687 -1.88 -25.99 -11.00
N THR A 688 -2.37 -24.81 -11.39
CA THR A 688 -1.65 -23.96 -12.36
C THR A 688 -0.32 -23.46 -11.80
N LEU A 689 -0.30 -23.06 -10.53
CA LEU A 689 0.89 -22.58 -9.83
C LEU A 689 1.91 -23.71 -9.60
N LEU A 690 1.43 -24.88 -9.19
CA LEU A 690 2.24 -26.09 -9.04
C LEU A 690 2.86 -26.50 -10.39
N ASN A 691 2.06 -26.60 -11.46
CA ASN A 691 2.54 -26.92 -12.80
C ASN A 691 3.64 -25.95 -13.28
N LYS A 692 3.50 -24.65 -13.02
CA LYS A 692 4.55 -23.67 -13.36
C LYS A 692 5.84 -23.93 -12.59
N THR A 693 5.74 -24.29 -11.31
CA THR A 693 6.90 -24.59 -10.47
C THR A 693 7.59 -25.86 -10.92
N ILE A 694 6.82 -26.92 -11.16
CA ILE A 694 7.32 -28.22 -11.63
C ILE A 694 7.95 -28.11 -13.03
N ASN A 695 7.35 -27.36 -13.95
CA ASN A 695 7.94 -27.13 -15.28
C ASN A 695 9.27 -26.36 -15.21
N LYS A 696 9.40 -25.40 -14.29
CA LYS A 696 10.66 -24.69 -14.06
C LYS A 696 11.70 -25.62 -13.44
N LEU A 697 11.30 -26.45 -12.48
CA LEU A 697 12.17 -27.44 -11.87
C LEU A 697 12.70 -28.41 -12.93
N LYS A 698 11.83 -28.94 -13.78
CA LYS A 698 12.23 -29.76 -14.94
C LYS A 698 13.30 -29.08 -15.78
N LEU A 699 13.05 -27.82 -16.18
CA LEU A 699 13.98 -27.07 -17.02
C LEU A 699 15.33 -26.87 -16.32
N LEU A 700 15.31 -26.56 -15.02
CA LEU A 700 16.50 -26.41 -14.20
C LEU A 700 17.30 -27.72 -14.13
N THR A 701 16.66 -28.84 -13.83
CA THR A 701 17.32 -30.16 -13.75
C THR A 701 17.91 -30.60 -15.09
N VAL A 702 17.20 -30.38 -16.20
CA VAL A 702 17.73 -30.67 -17.55
C VAL A 702 18.94 -29.79 -17.86
N LEU A 703 18.94 -28.53 -17.42
CA LEU A 703 20.06 -27.62 -17.63
C LEU A 703 21.27 -27.98 -16.76
N GLU A 704 21.08 -28.30 -15.48
CA GLU A 704 22.14 -28.66 -14.55
C GLU A 704 22.82 -29.99 -14.91
N LEU A 705 22.05 -31.01 -15.31
CA LEU A 705 22.55 -32.36 -15.50
C LEU A 705 22.83 -32.74 -16.96
N ASN A 706 22.62 -31.84 -17.92
CA ASN A 706 22.80 -32.13 -19.36
C ASN A 706 22.09 -33.42 -19.82
N LEU A 707 20.87 -33.65 -19.33
CA LEU A 707 20.14 -34.91 -19.55
C LEU A 707 19.90 -35.19 -21.04
N SER A 708 20.00 -36.47 -21.40
CA SER A 708 19.65 -36.99 -22.73
C SER A 708 18.14 -36.84 -23.02
N LYS A 709 17.73 -36.90 -24.30
CA LYS A 709 16.30 -36.85 -24.67
C LYS A 709 15.47 -37.94 -23.92
N PRO A 710 15.89 -39.21 -23.85
CA PRO A 710 15.21 -40.26 -23.07
C PRO A 710 15.07 -39.92 -21.58
N ASP A 711 16.15 -39.48 -20.92
CA ASP A 711 16.12 -39.16 -19.48
C ASP A 711 15.25 -37.94 -19.18
N SER A 712 15.23 -36.96 -20.10
CA SER A 712 14.35 -35.80 -20.00
C SER A 712 12.86 -36.15 -20.12
N LEU A 713 12.54 -37.24 -20.84
CA LEU A 713 11.18 -37.78 -20.97
C LEU A 713 10.78 -38.56 -19.72
N LYS A 714 11.69 -39.35 -19.15
CA LYS A 714 11.50 -40.04 -17.87
C LYS A 714 11.24 -39.04 -16.75
N LEU A 715 12.11 -38.04 -16.58
CA LEU A 715 11.94 -36.95 -15.63
C LEU A 715 10.61 -36.20 -15.82
N LYS A 716 10.17 -35.99 -17.08
CA LYS A 716 8.86 -35.38 -17.36
C LYS A 716 7.71 -36.22 -16.82
N LYS A 717 7.77 -37.55 -17.00
CA LYS A 717 6.74 -38.47 -16.51
C LYS A 717 6.68 -38.42 -14.98
N ASP A 718 7.83 -38.57 -14.32
CA ASP A 718 7.92 -38.59 -12.85
C ASP A 718 7.44 -37.26 -12.23
N LEU A 719 7.85 -36.13 -12.80
CA LEU A 719 7.39 -34.80 -12.37
C LEU A 719 5.91 -34.54 -12.65
N ASN A 720 5.35 -35.09 -13.73
CA ASN A 720 3.91 -34.99 -14.00
C ASN A 720 3.08 -35.74 -12.97
N GLU A 721 3.58 -36.84 -12.41
CA GLU A 721 2.86 -37.56 -11.35
C GLU A 721 2.72 -36.72 -10.08
N ILE A 722 3.69 -35.84 -9.77
CA ILE A 722 3.59 -34.89 -8.66
C ILE A 722 2.43 -33.92 -8.87
N THR A 723 2.20 -33.48 -10.11
CA THR A 723 1.08 -32.57 -10.43
C THR A 723 -0.28 -33.26 -10.36
N ASN A 724 -0.30 -34.60 -10.42
CA ASN A 724 -1.51 -35.41 -10.32
C ASN A 724 -1.92 -35.71 -8.87
N ILE A 725 -1.03 -35.51 -7.89
CA ILE A 725 -1.37 -35.53 -6.45
C ILE A 725 -2.49 -34.53 -6.14
N LEU A 726 -2.51 -33.41 -6.86
CA LEU A 726 -3.65 -32.48 -6.87
C LEU A 726 -4.75 -33.02 -7.79
N ASP A 727 -5.53 -33.95 -7.23
CA ASP A 727 -6.67 -34.57 -7.86
C ASP A 727 -7.86 -33.60 -8.06
N LYS A 728 -8.90 -34.09 -8.73
CA LYS A 728 -10.10 -33.31 -9.04
C LYS A 728 -10.92 -33.00 -7.79
N GLU A 729 -10.93 -33.90 -6.80
CA GLU A 729 -11.71 -33.76 -5.57
C GLU A 729 -11.15 -32.65 -4.68
N ASN A 730 -9.84 -32.63 -4.45
CA ASN A 730 -9.18 -31.58 -3.68
C ASN A 730 -9.37 -30.21 -4.35
N LEU A 731 -9.26 -30.14 -5.68
CA LEU A 731 -9.52 -28.90 -6.42
C LEU A 731 -10.97 -28.42 -6.29
N GLN A 732 -11.94 -29.34 -6.30
CA GLN A 732 -13.35 -29.01 -6.09
C GLN A 732 -13.58 -28.52 -4.67
N PHE A 733 -13.00 -29.18 -3.67
CA PHE A 733 -13.08 -28.77 -2.26
C PHE A 733 -12.51 -27.36 -2.05
N ILE A 734 -11.30 -27.09 -2.55
CA ILE A 734 -10.67 -25.76 -2.49
C ILE A 734 -11.56 -24.70 -3.16
N LYS A 735 -12.20 -25.03 -4.30
CA LYS A 735 -13.11 -24.13 -5.00
C LYS A 735 -14.40 -23.85 -4.22
N ILE A 736 -14.91 -24.82 -3.47
CA ILE A 736 -16.07 -24.64 -2.58
C ILE A 736 -15.69 -23.68 -1.44
N ILE A 737 -14.55 -23.91 -0.79
CA ILE A 737 -14.05 -23.03 0.27
C ILE A 737 -13.82 -21.61 -0.26
N GLU A 738 -13.23 -21.46 -1.45
CA GLU A 738 -13.06 -20.17 -2.10
C GLU A 738 -14.39 -19.43 -2.31
N LYS A 739 -15.44 -20.12 -2.78
CA LYS A 739 -16.79 -19.53 -2.91
C LYS A 739 -17.34 -19.06 -1.57
N ASN A 740 -17.15 -19.85 -0.50
CA ASN A 740 -17.62 -19.49 0.84
C ASN A 740 -16.87 -18.26 1.39
N ILE A 741 -15.55 -18.17 1.16
CA ILE A 741 -14.74 -16.98 1.50
C ILE A 741 -15.24 -15.76 0.72
N GLN A 742 -15.53 -15.89 -0.57
CA GLN A 742 -16.06 -14.79 -1.40
C GLN A 742 -17.42 -14.29 -0.88
N ALA A 743 -18.32 -15.20 -0.53
CA ALA A 743 -19.62 -14.86 0.07
C ALA A 743 -19.47 -14.17 1.43
N TRP A 744 -18.57 -14.67 2.28
CA TRP A 744 -18.27 -14.07 3.57
C TRP A 744 -17.71 -12.64 3.43
N LEU A 745 -16.76 -12.43 2.51
CA LEU A 745 -16.21 -11.11 2.20
C LEU A 745 -17.27 -10.15 1.68
N LYS A 746 -18.27 -10.63 0.92
CA LYS A 746 -19.38 -9.80 0.44
C LYS A 746 -20.16 -9.19 1.60
N TYR A 747 -20.48 -9.97 2.64
CA TYR A 747 -21.17 -9.45 3.83
C TYR A 747 -20.27 -8.53 4.65
N LYS A 748 -18.99 -8.87 4.83
CA LYS A 748 -18.02 -7.98 5.50
C LYS A 748 -17.90 -6.61 4.81
N VAL A 749 -17.83 -6.59 3.48
CA VAL A 749 -17.76 -5.32 2.73
C VAL A 749 -19.05 -4.52 2.87
N ARG A 750 -20.23 -5.16 2.84
CA ARG A 750 -21.52 -4.50 3.10
C ARG A 750 -21.57 -3.88 4.49
N LEU A 751 -21.23 -4.65 5.53
CA LEU A 751 -21.15 -4.15 6.91
C LEU A 751 -20.21 -2.94 7.01
N SER A 752 -19.01 -3.05 6.43
CA SER A 752 -18.04 -1.95 6.46
C SER A 752 -18.54 -0.69 5.74
N THR A 753 -19.36 -0.84 4.69
CA THR A 753 -19.93 0.29 3.94
C THR A 753 -21.09 0.93 4.70
N LEU A 754 -21.92 0.12 5.34
CA LEU A 754 -23.00 0.61 6.20
C LEU A 754 -22.44 1.44 7.37
N LEU A 755 -21.43 0.90 8.07
CA LEU A 755 -20.73 1.61 9.15
C LEU A 755 -20.07 2.90 8.65
N GLU A 756 -19.41 2.87 7.48
CA GLU A 756 -18.78 4.05 6.88
C GLU A 756 -19.80 5.14 6.54
N ASN A 757 -20.96 4.78 5.97
CA ASN A 757 -22.03 5.72 5.66
C ASN A 757 -22.67 6.33 6.92
N GLU A 758 -22.89 5.49 7.94
CA GLU A 758 -23.41 5.94 9.24
C GLU A 758 -22.47 6.97 9.86
N GLU A 759 -21.18 6.66 9.86
CA GLU A 759 -20.11 7.50 10.37
C GLU A 759 -19.97 8.83 9.61
N ILE A 760 -20.02 8.81 8.27
CA ILE A 760 -19.99 10.04 7.46
C ILE A 760 -21.19 10.94 7.80
N THR A 761 -22.36 10.33 8.03
CA THR A 761 -23.59 11.06 8.38
C THR A 761 -23.47 11.67 9.77
N LYS A 762 -23.00 10.90 10.75
CA LYS A 762 -22.69 11.34 12.11
C LYS A 762 -21.66 12.47 12.13
N GLU A 763 -20.56 12.34 11.39
CA GLU A 763 -19.50 13.36 11.28
C GLU A 763 -20.01 14.67 10.66
N LYS A 764 -20.83 14.59 9.59
CA LYS A 764 -21.47 15.78 8.99
C LYS A 764 -22.37 16.51 9.99
N ILE A 765 -23.10 15.76 10.81
CA ILE A 765 -23.95 16.32 11.87
C ILE A 765 -23.10 16.98 12.96
N LEU A 766 -22.02 16.33 13.40
CA LEU A 766 -21.09 16.88 14.40
C LEU A 766 -20.43 18.17 13.90
N ILE A 767 -19.95 18.24 12.65
CA ILE A 767 -19.36 19.45 12.07
C ILE A 767 -20.38 20.60 12.04
N LYS A 768 -21.61 20.32 11.59
CA LYS A 768 -22.68 21.32 11.54
C LYS A 768 -23.10 21.78 12.94
N GLY A 769 -23.17 20.87 13.91
CA GLY A 769 -23.45 21.19 15.30
C GLY A 769 -22.36 22.07 15.92
N LYS A 770 -21.07 21.72 15.76
CA LYS A 770 -19.94 22.57 16.20
C LYS A 770 -19.99 23.97 15.58
N ALA A 771 -20.32 24.07 14.29
CA ALA A 771 -20.49 25.35 13.60
C ALA A 771 -21.70 26.17 14.12
N LEU A 772 -22.73 25.52 14.66
CA LEU A 772 -23.89 26.18 15.26
C LEU A 772 -23.62 26.62 16.71
N ILE A 773 -22.90 25.81 17.49
CA ILE A 773 -22.44 26.17 18.84
C ILE A 773 -21.53 27.40 18.79
N SER A 774 -20.55 27.43 17.87
CA SER A 774 -19.66 28.60 17.67
C SER A 774 -20.41 29.87 17.23
N LYS A 775 -21.55 29.73 16.55
CA LYS A 775 -22.44 30.84 16.18
C LYS A 775 -23.51 31.16 17.24
N LYS A 776 -23.43 30.56 18.44
CA LYS A 776 -24.39 30.70 19.55
C LYS A 776 -25.84 30.34 19.16
N LYS A 777 -26.04 29.43 18.19
CA LYS A 777 -27.36 28.95 17.73
C LYS A 777 -27.72 27.61 18.39
N PHE A 778 -28.00 27.65 19.69
CA PHE A 778 -28.15 26.45 20.52
C PHE A 778 -29.38 25.59 20.18
N ASP A 779 -30.52 26.20 19.83
CA ASP A 779 -31.73 25.45 19.44
C ASP A 779 -31.52 24.61 18.18
N LEU A 780 -30.84 25.17 17.18
CA LEU A 780 -30.45 24.42 15.99
C LEU A 780 -29.41 23.35 16.32
N ALA A 781 -28.45 23.63 17.19
CA ALA A 781 -27.46 22.63 17.60
C ALA A 781 -28.16 21.42 18.27
N ASN A 782 -29.15 21.67 19.12
CA ASN A 782 -29.97 20.63 19.75
C ASN A 782 -30.72 19.77 18.70
N LEU A 783 -31.30 20.40 17.67
CA LEU A 783 -31.90 19.66 16.54
C LEU A 783 -30.90 18.74 15.83
N TYR A 784 -29.64 19.19 15.65
CA TYR A 784 -28.59 18.35 15.07
C TYR A 784 -28.16 17.22 16.01
N MET A 785 -28.12 17.44 17.32
CA MET A 785 -27.87 16.40 18.33
C MET A 785 -28.98 15.32 18.30
N GLN A 786 -30.25 15.74 18.20
CA GLN A 786 -31.37 14.81 18.03
C GLN A 786 -31.25 14.00 16.73
N LYS A 787 -30.91 14.65 15.61
CA LYS A 787 -30.63 13.96 14.34
C LYS A 787 -29.48 12.97 14.45
N TYR A 788 -28.45 13.27 15.24
CA TYR A 788 -27.36 12.32 15.50
C TYR A 788 -27.89 11.07 16.23
N ASN A 789 -28.68 11.27 17.29
CA ASN A 789 -29.21 10.20 18.13
C ASN A 789 -30.24 9.32 17.40
N GLN A 790 -30.91 9.86 16.38
CA GLN A 790 -31.83 9.13 15.50
C GLN A 790 -31.12 8.22 14.48
N ILE A 791 -29.81 8.39 14.25
CA ILE A 791 -29.05 7.51 13.37
C ILE A 791 -28.79 6.21 14.11
N ASP A 792 -29.58 5.18 13.76
CA ASP A 792 -29.46 3.85 14.32
C ASP A 792 -29.66 2.79 13.23
N ASN A 793 -28.55 2.22 12.74
CA ASN A 793 -28.58 1.06 11.84
C ASN A 793 -28.34 -0.26 12.58
N SER A 794 -28.49 -0.30 13.91
CA SER A 794 -28.11 -1.45 14.74
C SER A 794 -28.80 -2.74 14.29
N GLN A 795 -30.06 -2.67 13.87
CA GLN A 795 -30.79 -3.84 13.34
C GLN A 795 -30.12 -4.42 12.09
N GLU A 796 -29.79 -3.58 11.11
CA GLU A 796 -29.14 -4.02 9.87
C GLU A 796 -27.69 -4.47 10.12
N ILE A 797 -26.97 -3.78 11.00
CA ILE A 797 -25.63 -4.17 11.45
C ILE A 797 -25.65 -5.55 12.09
N ASN A 798 -26.58 -5.81 13.01
CA ASN A 798 -26.70 -7.09 13.71
C ASN A 798 -27.11 -8.21 12.74
N LEU A 799 -28.01 -7.93 11.79
CA LEU A 799 -28.35 -8.86 10.72
C LEU A 799 -27.13 -9.22 9.86
N LEU A 800 -26.30 -8.23 9.49
CA LEU A 800 -25.09 -8.45 8.71
C LEU A 800 -24.03 -9.22 9.50
N LYS A 801 -23.82 -8.91 10.79
CA LYS A 801 -22.94 -9.67 11.69
C LYS A 801 -23.35 -11.15 11.77
N SER A 802 -24.65 -11.40 12.00
CA SER A 802 -25.20 -12.76 12.00
C SER A 802 -24.95 -13.51 10.69
N LYS A 803 -25.19 -12.85 9.54
CA LYS A 803 -24.90 -13.43 8.21
C LYS A 803 -23.41 -13.69 7.99
N ILE A 804 -22.53 -12.83 8.52
CA ILE A 804 -21.07 -13.03 8.47
C ILE A 804 -20.69 -14.28 9.26
N ASP A 805 -21.22 -14.46 10.47
CA ASP A 805 -20.90 -15.60 11.33
C ASP A 805 -21.43 -16.91 10.74
N GLN A 806 -22.67 -16.90 10.23
CA GLN A 806 -23.25 -18.05 9.51
C GLN A 806 -22.41 -18.43 8.30
N GLN A 807 -21.97 -17.46 7.51
CA GLN A 807 -21.17 -17.73 6.31
C GLN A 807 -19.75 -18.20 6.67
N TYR A 808 -19.19 -17.72 7.78
CA TYR A 808 -17.87 -18.14 8.26
C TYR A 808 -17.86 -19.61 8.70
N LYS A 809 -18.94 -20.10 9.31
CA LYS A 809 -19.09 -21.52 9.68
C LYS A 809 -19.02 -22.48 8.49
N LEU A 810 -19.32 -22.01 7.27
CA LEU A 810 -19.19 -22.80 6.04
C LEU A 810 -17.75 -22.85 5.51
N ILE A 811 -16.83 -22.10 6.10
CA ILE A 811 -15.41 -22.05 5.72
C ILE A 811 -14.64 -22.97 6.68
N ASP A 812 -14.56 -24.25 6.33
CA ASP A 812 -13.79 -25.25 7.10
C ASP A 812 -12.28 -25.10 6.84
N LEU A 813 -11.66 -24.11 7.49
CA LEU A 813 -10.23 -23.84 7.38
C LEU A 813 -9.37 -24.94 7.98
N GLU A 814 -9.84 -25.62 9.03
CA GLU A 814 -9.10 -26.73 9.65
C GLU A 814 -8.95 -27.90 8.68
N LYS A 815 -10.05 -28.35 8.08
CA LYS A 815 -10.01 -29.41 7.07
C LYS A 815 -9.23 -29.00 5.84
N LEU A 816 -9.34 -27.73 5.41
CA LEU A 816 -8.52 -27.20 4.32
C LEU A 816 -7.03 -27.28 4.63
N ASN A 817 -6.61 -26.80 5.80
CA ASN A 817 -5.21 -26.79 6.22
C ASN A 817 -4.68 -28.22 6.37
N LYS A 818 -5.48 -29.13 6.92
CA LYS A 818 -5.12 -30.56 7.03
C LYS A 818 -4.93 -31.20 5.67
N ASN A 819 -5.87 -30.99 4.73
CA ASN A 819 -5.77 -31.54 3.38
C ASN A 819 -4.57 -30.95 2.62
N ILE A 820 -4.36 -29.64 2.69
CA ILE A 820 -3.20 -28.98 2.08
C ILE A 820 -1.89 -29.52 2.66
N SER A 821 -1.79 -29.68 3.99
CA SER A 821 -0.59 -30.22 4.64
C SER A 821 -0.31 -31.67 4.21
N ASN A 822 -1.35 -32.49 4.06
CA ASN A 822 -1.19 -33.86 3.56
C ASN A 822 -0.69 -33.88 2.11
N ILE A 823 -1.26 -33.04 1.24
CA ILE A 823 -0.82 -32.89 -0.15
C ILE A 823 0.63 -32.39 -0.21
N GLU A 824 0.99 -31.40 0.61
CA GLU A 824 2.34 -30.86 0.71
C GLU A 824 3.34 -31.96 1.10
N LYS A 825 3.03 -32.77 2.12
CA LYS A 825 3.86 -33.90 2.55
C LYS A 825 4.03 -34.94 1.43
N GLN A 826 2.97 -35.29 0.72
CA GLN A 826 3.03 -36.24 -0.40
C GLN A 826 3.89 -35.70 -1.54
N ILE A 827 3.73 -34.42 -1.90
CA ILE A 827 4.55 -33.76 -2.93
C ILE A 827 6.03 -33.76 -2.51
N MET A 828 6.34 -33.41 -1.26
CA MET A 828 7.71 -33.37 -0.76
C MET A 828 8.35 -34.77 -0.68
N SER A 829 7.59 -35.80 -0.26
CA SER A 829 8.05 -37.19 -0.29
C SER A 829 8.44 -37.61 -1.70
N LYS A 830 7.55 -37.37 -2.67
CA LYS A 830 7.76 -37.76 -4.06
C LYS A 830 8.90 -36.98 -4.71
N LEU A 831 9.13 -35.73 -4.33
CA LEU A 831 10.30 -34.96 -4.75
C LEU A 831 11.60 -35.55 -4.20
N ASN A 832 11.61 -36.03 -2.95
CA ASN A 832 12.78 -36.65 -2.32
C ASN A 832 13.13 -38.03 -2.90
N GLU A 833 12.16 -38.74 -3.47
CA GLU A 833 12.37 -40.02 -4.17
C GLU A 833 13.05 -39.83 -5.55
N LEU A 834 13.09 -38.61 -6.10
CA LEU A 834 13.69 -38.35 -7.40
C LEU A 834 15.21 -38.24 -7.29
N ASN A 835 15.92 -39.28 -7.73
CA ASN A 835 17.38 -39.34 -7.77
C ASN A 835 18.06 -38.21 -8.57
N PHE A 836 17.31 -37.52 -9.45
CA PHE A 836 17.84 -36.45 -10.29
C PHE A 836 17.90 -35.08 -9.59
N LEU A 837 17.37 -34.93 -8.37
CA LEU A 837 17.28 -33.65 -7.67
C LEU A 837 18.17 -33.63 -6.42
N LYS A 838 18.98 -32.58 -6.27
CA LYS A 838 19.75 -32.35 -5.04
C LYS A 838 18.81 -32.03 -3.87
N LYS A 839 19.05 -32.63 -2.71
CA LYS A 839 18.26 -32.43 -1.49
C LYS A 839 18.13 -30.97 -1.07
N ASP A 840 19.18 -30.16 -1.26
CA ASP A 840 19.16 -28.73 -0.94
C ASP A 840 18.18 -27.95 -1.81
N VAL A 841 18.06 -28.30 -3.10
CA VAL A 841 17.10 -27.68 -4.02
C VAL A 841 15.67 -28.03 -3.62
N ILE A 842 15.43 -29.26 -3.17
CA ILE A 842 14.12 -29.71 -2.68
C ILE A 842 13.72 -28.91 -1.42
N LYS A 843 14.65 -28.74 -0.47
CA LYS A 843 14.41 -27.95 0.76
C LYS A 843 14.08 -26.49 0.44
N ASP A 844 14.74 -25.90 -0.55
CA ASP A 844 14.46 -24.52 -0.96
C ASP A 844 13.12 -24.34 -1.70
N LEU A 845 12.54 -25.42 -2.24
CA LEU A 845 11.23 -25.40 -2.90
C LEU A 845 10.05 -25.37 -1.93
N GLU A 846 10.24 -25.80 -0.68
CA GLU A 846 9.16 -25.92 0.31
C GLU A 846 8.35 -24.62 0.47
N PRO A 847 8.96 -23.41 0.63
CA PRO A 847 8.19 -22.16 0.68
C PRO A 847 7.38 -21.87 -0.60
N ILE A 848 7.88 -22.27 -1.77
CA ILE A 848 7.20 -22.05 -3.05
C ILE A 848 5.98 -22.98 -3.16
N ILE A 849 6.14 -24.25 -2.79
CA ILE A 849 5.07 -25.24 -2.81
C ILE A 849 3.98 -24.86 -1.81
N PHE A 850 4.37 -24.49 -0.59
CA PHE A 850 3.46 -23.95 0.42
C PHE A 850 2.61 -22.79 -0.12
N ASN A 851 3.24 -21.79 -0.73
CA ASN A 851 2.53 -20.63 -1.29
C ASN A 851 1.60 -21.02 -2.45
N ASN A 852 2.01 -21.98 -3.27
CA ASN A 852 1.19 -22.45 -4.40
C ASN A 852 -0.08 -23.17 -3.91
N LEU A 853 0.05 -24.01 -2.88
CA LEU A 853 -1.07 -24.77 -2.32
C LEU A 853 -2.01 -23.89 -1.48
N ASN A 854 -1.46 -22.92 -0.75
CA ASN A 854 -2.24 -22.00 0.08
C ASN A 854 -2.71 -20.74 -0.68
N SER A 855 -2.74 -20.78 -2.00
CA SER A 855 -2.92 -19.58 -2.81
C SER A 855 -4.29 -18.91 -2.63
N VAL A 856 -5.36 -19.66 -2.31
CA VAL A 856 -6.67 -19.10 -1.90
C VAL A 856 -6.52 -18.22 -0.66
N GLN A 857 -5.97 -18.78 0.42
CA GLN A 857 -5.87 -18.10 1.72
C GLN A 857 -5.00 -16.86 1.60
N ILE A 858 -3.87 -16.98 0.89
CA ILE A 858 -2.96 -15.88 0.60
C ILE A 858 -3.64 -14.78 -0.23
N TYR A 859 -4.39 -15.16 -1.27
CA TYR A 859 -5.06 -14.19 -2.15
C TYR A 859 -6.11 -13.36 -1.39
N TYR A 860 -6.86 -13.98 -0.48
CA TYR A 860 -7.86 -13.33 0.34
C TYR A 860 -7.32 -12.73 1.64
N GLY A 861 -6.01 -12.84 1.90
CA GLY A 861 -5.35 -12.25 3.07
C GLY A 861 -5.63 -12.96 4.38
N LEU A 862 -5.99 -14.25 4.33
CA LEU A 862 -6.15 -15.11 5.51
C LEU A 862 -4.81 -15.74 5.96
N LEU A 863 -3.82 -15.80 5.07
CA LEU A 863 -2.51 -16.38 5.33
C LEU A 863 -1.41 -15.54 4.67
N GLU A 864 -0.24 -15.46 5.30
CA GLU A 864 0.91 -14.76 4.75
C GLU A 864 1.72 -15.64 3.79
N ASN A 865 2.41 -15.01 2.83
CA ASN A 865 3.34 -15.72 1.95
C ASN A 865 4.62 -16.08 2.70
N LYS A 866 5.10 -17.31 2.55
CA LYS A 866 6.46 -17.68 2.94
C LYS A 866 7.46 -17.09 1.93
N VAL A 867 8.57 -16.55 2.41
CA VAL A 867 9.63 -16.01 1.54
C VAL A 867 10.42 -17.17 0.90
N PRO A 868 10.45 -17.29 -0.45
CA PRO A 868 11.25 -18.32 -1.11
C PRO A 868 12.75 -18.10 -0.88
N LYS A 869 13.46 -19.17 -0.54
CA LYS A 869 14.94 -19.16 -0.43
C LYS A 869 15.64 -19.19 -1.80
N ILE A 870 14.94 -19.68 -2.82
CA ILE A 870 15.42 -19.85 -4.18
C ILE A 870 14.56 -19.08 -5.19
N ASN A 871 15.19 -18.45 -6.17
CA ASN A 871 14.51 -17.93 -7.36
C ASN A 871 14.84 -18.82 -8.56
N LEU A 872 13.91 -19.72 -8.90
CA LEU A 872 14.09 -20.68 -9.99
C LEU A 872 14.38 -20.00 -11.34
N ASN A 873 13.83 -18.80 -11.60
CA ASN A 873 14.08 -18.10 -12.86
C ASN A 873 15.52 -17.59 -12.96
N GLU A 874 16.08 -17.08 -11.85
CA GLU A 874 17.45 -16.58 -11.81
C GLU A 874 18.45 -17.73 -12.03
N LYS A 875 18.28 -18.86 -11.32
CA LYS A 875 19.13 -20.04 -11.53
C LYS A 875 19.06 -20.57 -12.96
N ILE A 876 17.87 -20.66 -13.55
CA ILE A 876 17.71 -21.07 -14.96
C ILE A 876 18.44 -20.10 -15.89
N HIS A 877 18.37 -18.80 -15.62
CA HIS A 877 19.03 -17.78 -16.43
C HIS A 877 20.56 -17.86 -16.32
N GLU A 878 21.11 -18.03 -15.11
CA GLU A 878 22.54 -18.23 -14.87
C GLU A 878 23.08 -19.47 -15.61
N LEU A 879 22.40 -20.61 -15.48
CA LEU A 879 22.80 -21.85 -16.16
C LEU A 879 22.76 -21.72 -17.69
N LYS A 880 21.75 -21.01 -18.24
CA LYS A 880 21.69 -20.72 -19.68
C LYS A 880 22.85 -19.85 -20.13
N LYS A 881 23.19 -18.80 -19.37
CA LYS A 881 24.33 -17.91 -19.67
C LYS A 881 25.64 -18.68 -19.69
N ASN A 882 25.87 -19.53 -18.67
CA ASN A 882 27.09 -20.33 -18.55
C ASN A 882 27.27 -21.35 -19.68
N LYS A 883 26.18 -21.92 -20.21
CA LYS A 883 26.23 -22.80 -21.40
C LYS A 883 26.55 -22.07 -22.70
N VAL A 884 26.12 -20.82 -22.85
CA VAL A 884 26.42 -19.99 -24.03
C VAL A 884 27.90 -19.61 -24.04
N THR A 885 28.47 -19.21 -22.89
CA THR A 885 29.91 -18.91 -22.75
C THR A 885 30.81 -20.13 -22.96
N HIS A 886 30.37 -21.33 -22.54
CA HIS A 886 31.13 -22.55 -22.81
C HIS A 886 31.14 -22.95 -24.30
N LYS A 887 30.02 -22.78 -25.02
CA LYS A 887 29.99 -23.03 -26.47
C LYS A 887 30.84 -22.05 -27.26
N SER A 888 30.88 -20.77 -26.86
CA SER A 888 31.71 -19.76 -27.53
C SER A 888 33.21 -19.96 -27.29
N GLN A 889 33.62 -20.52 -26.14
CA GLN A 889 35.03 -20.86 -25.87
C GLN A 889 35.50 -22.12 -26.59
N VAL A 890 34.61 -23.11 -26.83
CA VAL A 890 34.95 -24.31 -27.60
C VAL A 890 35.06 -23.99 -29.10
N SER A 891 34.30 -23.02 -29.62
CA SER A 891 34.44 -22.55 -31.01
C SER A 891 35.59 -21.58 -31.26
N LEU A 892 36.33 -21.18 -30.21
CA LEU A 892 37.55 -20.37 -30.31
C LEU A 892 38.83 -21.21 -30.16
N ASN A 893 38.69 -22.47 -29.77
CA ASN A 893 39.77 -23.45 -29.63
C ASN A 893 39.68 -24.60 -30.64
N VAL A 894 38.86 -24.44 -31.68
CA VAL A 894 38.83 -25.22 -32.94
C VAL A 894 38.99 -24.19 -34.05
#